data_AF-A0A6J2U2Y9-F1
#
_entry.id   AF-A0A6J2U2Y9-F1
#
_cell.length_a   1.000
_cell.length_b   1.000
_cell.length_c   1.000
_cell.angle_alpha   90.00
_cell.angle_beta   90.00
_cell.angle_gamma   90.00
#
_symmetry.space_group_name_H-M   'P 1'
#
loop_
_entity.id
_entity.type
_entity.pdbx_description
1 polymer ?
#
loop_
_entity_poly.entity_id
_entity_poly.type
_entity_poly.pdbx_seq_one_letter_code
_entity_poly.pdbx_strand_id
1 'polypeptide(L)'
;MDLSDPNNKLDEATMVDEEEAQQEKLLSIMCSLPQYEPSLEMRKALWKNFTSKSLSNNNEVIAKYLQDQQLDCNNFAAVQRTLLNIEDLSTMYLYTQLMQTDVKLVRTSKFQFNFPLRNSHINAEDVLTPNMDEVVIIPKASLLASPPLSDVLLTLFPHPHEHLKSTDPMCRHVAIVEKVSRTLIQIKFKRGSGLRDCQLGQYFDVIIRSRRLPLRYMYRAVELLDEWPELRLYLFPGQKLKPLLSASNRAVTIDLFNGSIASNSEQLQAVQQIVTGPNAMAPYIVFGPPGTGKTTTIVEAILQLRLQQPRSRILVTAGSNSACDTIALLICEFFAVNVRLRAHIAKRSMESRLVTMDVKPTHQLIRLFSRSSYGKGLKSVNPLLRKHSNCPGKTFETIDVDDLRQYGIIVATLCTVGRLITDNLGKFNFFTHVFVDEAGASTEPESLIGIMGIKQQADCHVILSGDHKQLGAVIKSDRAASLGLGNSLMERLLRSPCYALDGNGNYDHTIQTRLRRNYRSHPQIVRLYNELYYNNELLADAQPADVNMAAKWSLLQNGDFPIIFQATHGVTEREQHSTSTINTLEVKVLKWYVQRLFLNGIKGACVQQKDIGIIAPYAAQVRLLKESMIKLGYHDIEVGCVEAYQGREKPIILVSLVRSFFNLGFLRNPRRLNVMLSRAKSLLIIIGNPVTLRHHRDFKFIINECKKHGNYLYKKKDVDLWQKRLLNYEELSDVEDESESEFDDNEEEPELKEHPWCAKMPDDIPVTVTTIEKGSGSMGAAEDDSSSECSSSSSISSGTHVL
;
A
#
# COMPACT_ATOMS: atom_id res chain seq x y z
N MET A 1 39.99 -24.33 51.52
CA MET A 1 39.49 -23.89 50.20
C MET A 1 38.00 -24.17 50.19
N ASP A 2 37.23 -23.29 50.81
CA ASP A 2 35.77 -23.26 50.70
C ASP A 2 35.46 -21.79 50.42
N LEU A 3 35.16 -21.50 49.15
CA LEU A 3 34.70 -20.19 48.68
C LEU A 3 33.29 -20.40 48.14
N SER A 4 32.33 -20.51 49.05
CA SER A 4 30.92 -20.26 48.75
C SER A 4 30.49 -19.10 49.64
N ASP A 5 30.69 -17.88 49.14
CA ASP A 5 30.20 -16.67 49.79
C ASP A 5 28.65 -16.65 49.70
N PRO A 6 27.93 -16.72 50.84
CA PRO A 6 26.46 -16.77 50.84
C PRO A 6 25.82 -15.46 50.33
N ASN A 7 26.56 -14.35 50.25
CA ASN A 7 26.05 -13.11 49.66
C ASN A 7 25.89 -13.19 48.15
N ASN A 8 26.72 -13.98 47.45
CA ASN A 8 26.63 -14.13 46.00
C ASN A 8 25.40 -14.95 45.56
N LYS A 9 24.90 -15.84 46.44
CA LYS A 9 23.67 -16.60 46.21
C LYS A 9 22.39 -15.79 46.45
N LEU A 10 22.44 -14.80 47.34
CA LEU A 10 21.30 -13.92 47.58
C LEU A 10 21.08 -12.97 46.39
N ASP A 11 22.18 -12.42 45.85
CA ASP A 11 22.15 -11.53 44.68
C ASP A 11 21.77 -12.27 43.38
N GLU A 12 22.20 -13.53 43.21
CA GLU A 12 21.75 -14.37 42.08
C GLU A 12 20.25 -14.71 42.17
N ALA A 13 19.71 -14.96 43.36
CA ALA A 13 18.29 -15.29 43.54
C ALA A 13 17.39 -14.07 43.26
N THR A 14 17.76 -12.87 43.73
CA THR A 14 17.00 -11.64 43.44
C THR A 14 17.07 -11.25 41.96
N MET A 15 18.20 -11.44 41.29
CA MET A 15 18.30 -11.20 39.83
C MET A 15 17.39 -12.15 39.03
N VAL A 16 17.31 -13.43 39.41
CA VAL A 16 16.43 -14.41 38.76
C VAL A 16 14.95 -14.05 38.97
N ASP A 17 14.57 -13.63 40.18
CA ASP A 17 13.20 -13.18 40.48
C ASP A 17 12.82 -11.92 39.67
N GLU A 18 13.76 -10.98 39.45
CA GLU A 18 13.54 -9.78 38.63
C GLU A 18 13.38 -10.11 37.13
N GLU A 19 14.21 -11.01 36.58
CA GLU A 19 14.10 -11.47 35.19
C GLU A 19 12.79 -12.22 34.93
N GLU A 20 12.39 -13.11 35.85
CA GLU A 20 11.10 -13.83 35.76
C GLU A 20 9.91 -12.86 35.82
N ALA A 21 9.93 -11.89 36.74
CA ALA A 21 8.88 -10.89 36.85
C ALA A 21 8.78 -10.00 35.59
N GLN A 22 9.92 -9.62 35.00
CA GLN A 22 9.94 -8.88 33.73
C GLN A 22 9.36 -9.73 32.59
N GLN A 23 9.72 -11.01 32.52
CA GLN A 23 9.21 -11.91 31.49
C GLN A 23 7.70 -12.14 31.62
N GLU A 24 7.18 -12.30 32.85
CA GLU A 24 5.73 -12.38 33.11
C GLU A 24 5.00 -11.09 32.69
N LYS A 25 5.57 -9.93 33.01
CA LYS A 25 5.04 -8.63 32.59
C LYS A 25 4.97 -8.53 31.06
N LEU A 26 6.05 -8.89 30.37
CA LEU A 26 6.10 -8.89 28.90
C LEU A 26 5.07 -9.84 28.30
N LEU A 27 4.95 -11.07 28.82
CA LEU A 27 3.96 -12.05 28.37
C LEU A 27 2.52 -11.55 28.59
N SER A 28 2.25 -10.90 29.72
CA SER A 28 0.96 -10.26 30.02
C SER A 28 0.61 -9.20 28.98
N ILE A 29 1.55 -8.31 28.64
CA ILE A 29 1.36 -7.29 27.60
C ILE A 29 1.15 -7.95 26.23
N MET A 30 1.92 -8.99 25.89
CA MET A 30 1.78 -9.71 24.61
C MET A 30 0.37 -10.30 24.43
N CYS A 31 -0.16 -10.95 25.47
CA CYS A 31 -1.46 -11.63 25.43
C CYS A 31 -2.65 -10.67 25.59
N SER A 32 -2.41 -9.49 26.16
CA SER A 32 -3.40 -8.43 26.28
C SER A 32 -3.54 -7.62 24.99
N LEU A 33 -4.75 -7.17 24.70
CA LEU A 33 -4.99 -6.19 23.64
C LEU A 33 -6.13 -5.28 24.08
N PRO A 34 -5.88 -4.25 24.90
CA PRO A 34 -6.92 -3.34 25.36
C PRO A 34 -7.47 -2.50 24.20
N GLN A 35 -8.50 -1.70 24.49
CA GLN A 35 -9.08 -0.79 23.50
C GLN A 35 -8.21 0.46 23.25
N TYR A 36 -7.21 0.71 24.08
CA TYR A 36 -6.36 1.91 24.05
C TYR A 36 -7.23 3.17 23.94
N GLU A 37 -7.98 3.44 25.01
CA GLU A 37 -8.83 4.63 25.09
C GLU A 37 -7.96 5.90 25.15
N PRO A 38 -8.27 6.93 24.35
CA PRO A 38 -7.47 8.16 24.31
C PRO A 38 -7.67 8.96 25.61
N SER A 39 -6.57 9.53 26.11
CA SER A 39 -6.61 10.37 27.31
C SER A 39 -7.49 11.61 27.11
N LEU A 40 -7.93 12.22 28.22
CA LEU A 40 -8.71 13.46 28.16
C LEU A 40 -7.91 14.59 27.49
N GLU A 41 -6.60 14.67 27.70
CA GLU A 41 -5.74 15.65 27.05
C GLU A 41 -5.73 15.46 25.54
N MET A 42 -5.57 14.23 25.05
CA MET A 42 -5.54 13.94 23.61
C MET A 42 -6.88 14.22 22.94
N ARG A 43 -8.00 13.90 23.59
CA ARG A 43 -9.34 14.27 23.10
C ARG A 43 -9.54 15.79 23.04
N LYS A 44 -9.08 16.53 24.05
CA LYS A 44 -9.07 18.01 24.01
C LYS A 44 -8.15 18.56 22.92
N ALA A 45 -7.04 17.88 22.63
CA ALA A 45 -6.10 18.28 21.59
C ALA A 45 -6.69 18.14 20.17
N LEU A 46 -7.56 17.14 19.92
CA LEU A 46 -8.28 16.99 18.65
C LEU A 46 -9.08 18.25 18.30
N TRP A 47 -9.84 18.80 19.26
CA TRP A 47 -10.63 20.03 19.06
C TRP A 47 -9.79 21.28 18.83
N LYS A 48 -8.48 21.19 19.10
CA LYS A 48 -7.48 22.23 18.82
C LYS A 48 -6.58 21.83 17.65
N ASN A 49 -7.03 20.92 16.78
CA ASN A 49 -6.30 20.40 15.61
C ASN A 49 -4.86 19.95 15.93
N PHE A 50 -4.63 19.42 17.13
CA PHE A 50 -3.32 18.96 17.60
C PHE A 50 -2.19 20.00 17.39
N THR A 51 -2.48 21.27 17.66
CA THR A 51 -1.47 22.34 17.72
C THR A 51 -0.32 21.96 18.64
N SER A 52 0.89 22.46 18.36
CA SER A 52 2.06 22.14 19.20
C SER A 52 1.82 22.47 20.68
N LYS A 53 1.13 23.59 20.97
CA LYS A 53 0.73 23.96 22.34
C LYS A 53 -0.25 22.97 22.97
N SER A 54 -1.20 22.41 22.22
CA SER A 54 -2.14 21.43 22.81
C SER A 54 -1.47 20.09 23.11
N LEU A 55 -0.45 19.71 22.35
CA LEU A 55 0.30 18.47 22.52
C LEU A 55 1.41 18.55 23.59
N SER A 56 2.04 19.72 23.75
CA SER A 56 3.16 19.91 24.68
C SER A 56 2.73 20.18 26.13
N ASN A 57 1.44 20.44 26.37
CA ASN A 57 0.95 20.74 27.72
C ASN A 57 1.24 19.55 28.65
N ASN A 58 2.08 19.79 29.66
CA ASN A 58 2.48 18.81 30.69
C ASN A 58 3.28 17.61 30.16
N ASN A 59 3.94 17.72 29.00
CA ASN A 59 4.83 16.66 28.49
C ASN A 59 6.09 17.26 27.86
N GLU A 60 7.16 17.34 28.66
CA GLU A 60 8.45 17.91 28.25
C GLU A 60 9.12 17.11 27.11
N VAL A 61 8.95 15.79 27.11
CA VAL A 61 9.49 14.91 26.06
C VAL A 61 8.89 15.28 24.70
N ILE A 62 7.56 15.43 24.65
CA ILE A 62 6.85 15.84 23.44
C ILE A 62 7.15 17.30 23.10
N ALA A 63 7.27 18.19 24.09
CA ALA A 63 7.64 19.59 23.87
C ALA A 63 9.00 19.71 23.16
N LYS A 64 9.99 18.94 23.62
CA LYS A 64 11.33 18.87 23.01
C LYS A 64 11.27 18.30 21.59
N TYR A 65 10.58 17.17 21.39
CA TYR A 65 10.41 16.56 20.07
C TYR A 65 9.74 17.50 19.06
N LEU A 66 8.74 18.29 19.50
CA LEU A 66 8.08 19.26 18.62
C LEU A 66 9.01 20.41 18.19
N GLN A 67 10.12 20.64 18.89
CA GLN A 67 11.13 21.64 18.54
C GLN A 67 12.21 21.08 17.60
N ASP A 68 12.75 19.90 17.88
CA ASP A 68 13.91 19.34 17.17
C ASP A 68 13.60 18.18 16.21
N GLN A 69 12.43 17.57 16.35
CA GLN A 69 11.97 16.35 15.67
C GLN A 69 12.98 15.19 15.74
N GLN A 70 13.75 15.09 16.82
CA GLN A 70 14.73 14.04 17.02
C GLN A 70 14.16 12.87 17.82
N LEU A 71 14.29 11.66 17.28
CA LEU A 71 13.96 10.42 17.98
C LEU A 71 15.24 9.80 18.57
N ASP A 72 15.15 9.38 19.82
CA ASP A 72 16.16 8.60 20.52
C ASP A 72 15.50 7.42 21.26
N CYS A 73 16.32 6.53 21.83
CA CYS A 73 15.82 5.35 22.51
C CYS A 73 14.93 5.68 23.74
N ASN A 74 15.08 6.84 24.36
CA ASN A 74 14.35 7.21 25.58
C ASN A 74 13.01 7.88 25.25
N ASN A 75 12.96 8.71 24.21
CA ASN A 75 11.75 9.44 23.85
C ASN A 75 10.82 8.68 22.91
N PHE A 76 11.32 7.63 22.25
CA PHE A 76 10.62 6.97 21.15
C PHE A 76 9.20 6.51 21.50
N ALA A 77 9.04 5.80 22.62
CA ALA A 77 7.74 5.23 22.98
C ALA A 77 6.70 6.33 23.25
N ALA A 78 7.09 7.39 23.95
CA ALA A 78 6.22 8.54 24.21
C ALA A 78 5.80 9.23 22.90
N VAL A 79 6.77 9.53 22.02
CA VAL A 79 6.51 10.19 20.74
C VAL A 79 5.61 9.34 19.86
N GLN A 80 5.93 8.06 19.64
CA GLN A 80 5.13 7.19 18.78
C GLN A 80 3.72 6.97 19.32
N ARG A 81 3.53 6.84 20.65
CA ARG A 81 2.19 6.80 21.25
C ARG A 81 1.40 8.07 20.95
N THR A 82 2.02 9.26 21.06
CA THR A 82 1.36 10.52 20.72
C THR A 82 1.00 10.59 19.24
N LEU A 83 1.89 10.19 18.34
CA LEU A 83 1.63 10.18 16.90
C LEU A 83 0.52 9.20 16.52
N LEU A 84 0.51 8.00 17.10
CA LEU A 84 -0.58 7.03 16.94
C LEU A 84 -1.90 7.59 17.46
N ASN A 85 -1.91 8.27 18.61
CA ASN A 85 -3.12 8.92 19.14
C ASN A 85 -3.66 9.98 18.18
N ILE A 86 -2.79 10.78 17.56
CA ILE A 86 -3.21 11.79 16.56
C ILE A 86 -3.87 11.10 15.36
N GLU A 87 -3.24 10.06 14.79
CA GLU A 87 -3.77 9.31 13.64
C GLU A 87 -5.10 8.63 13.97
N ASP A 88 -5.16 7.97 15.13
CA ASP A 88 -6.30 7.19 15.58
C ASP A 88 -7.50 8.08 15.89
N LEU A 89 -7.31 9.17 16.66
CA LEU A 89 -8.38 10.13 16.95
C LEU A 89 -8.88 10.84 15.69
N SER A 90 -7.96 11.23 14.78
CA SER A 90 -8.35 11.84 13.50
C SER A 90 -9.22 10.87 12.69
N THR A 91 -8.87 9.58 12.70
CA THR A 91 -9.63 8.52 12.02
C THR A 91 -10.98 8.26 12.70
N MET A 92 -11.00 8.13 14.02
CA MET A 92 -12.21 7.93 14.81
C MET A 92 -13.22 9.06 14.60
N TYR A 93 -12.75 10.30 14.50
CA TYR A 93 -13.61 11.45 14.24
C TYR A 93 -14.37 11.31 12.91
N LEU A 94 -13.77 10.73 11.88
CA LEU A 94 -14.47 10.43 10.61
C LEU A 94 -15.61 9.43 10.82
N TYR A 95 -15.44 8.42 11.69
CA TYR A 95 -16.52 7.48 12.00
C TYR A 95 -17.67 8.14 12.77
N THR A 96 -17.39 9.09 13.66
CA THR A 96 -18.46 9.81 14.38
C THR A 96 -19.38 10.59 13.44
N GLN A 97 -18.86 11.04 12.29
CA GLN A 97 -19.63 11.75 11.27
C GLN A 97 -20.53 10.83 10.43
N LEU A 98 -20.36 9.51 10.52
CA LEU A 98 -21.18 8.52 9.82
C LEU A 98 -22.32 7.98 10.68
N MET A 99 -22.38 8.33 11.96
CA MET A 99 -23.47 7.91 12.86
C MET A 99 -24.83 8.37 12.31
N GLN A 100 -25.84 7.53 12.51
CA GLN A 100 -27.20 7.80 12.02
C GLN A 100 -28.19 7.58 13.14
N THR A 101 -29.21 8.44 13.20
CA THR A 101 -30.34 8.29 14.13
C THR A 101 -31.62 7.99 13.37
N ASP A 102 -32.57 7.37 14.06
CA ASP A 102 -33.89 7.04 13.50
C ASP A 102 -33.81 6.35 12.12
N VAL A 103 -33.05 5.26 12.08
CA VAL A 103 -32.81 4.44 10.90
C VAL A 103 -33.71 3.22 10.90
N LYS A 104 -34.37 2.98 9.78
CA LYS A 104 -35.12 1.74 9.54
C LYS A 104 -34.25 0.75 8.77
N LEU A 105 -34.10 -0.45 9.30
CA LEU A 105 -33.36 -1.53 8.65
C LEU A 105 -34.26 -2.32 7.71
N VAL A 106 -33.81 -2.51 6.47
CA VAL A 106 -34.51 -3.29 5.44
C VAL A 106 -33.81 -4.63 5.27
N ARG A 107 -34.51 -5.72 5.60
CA ARG A 107 -33.98 -7.08 5.43
C ARG A 107 -33.87 -7.41 3.94
N THR A 108 -32.68 -7.79 3.50
CA THR A 108 -32.43 -8.23 2.11
C THR A 108 -32.25 -9.74 2.01
N SER A 109 -31.74 -10.38 3.07
CA SER A 109 -31.61 -11.84 3.18
C SER A 109 -31.71 -12.26 4.66
N LYS A 110 -31.56 -13.55 4.95
CA LYS A 110 -31.73 -14.12 6.30
C LYS A 110 -30.92 -13.39 7.38
N PHE A 111 -29.69 -12.98 7.06
CA PHE A 111 -28.77 -12.28 7.99
C PHE A 111 -28.27 -10.94 7.45
N GLN A 112 -28.82 -10.46 6.33
CA GLN A 112 -28.35 -9.25 5.65
C GLN A 112 -29.41 -8.18 5.67
N PHE A 113 -28.98 -6.97 5.97
CA PHE A 113 -29.83 -5.79 6.13
C PHE A 113 -29.18 -4.60 5.47
N ASN A 114 -30.01 -3.69 4.95
CA ASN A 114 -29.55 -2.44 4.39
C ASN A 114 -30.16 -1.27 5.15
N PHE A 115 -29.43 -0.16 5.23
CA PHE A 115 -29.97 1.11 5.66
C PHE A 115 -29.38 2.28 4.87
N PRO A 116 -30.16 3.37 4.69
CA PRO A 116 -29.67 4.56 4.00
C PRO A 116 -28.70 5.37 4.87
N LEU A 117 -27.68 5.92 4.25
CA LEU A 117 -26.85 7.00 4.80
C LEU A 117 -27.48 8.34 4.44
N ARG A 118 -27.89 9.13 5.44
CA ARG A 118 -28.43 10.47 5.22
C ARG A 118 -27.27 11.48 5.25
N ASN A 119 -27.16 12.31 4.20
CA ASN A 119 -26.31 13.51 4.06
C ASN A 119 -25.04 13.52 4.93
N SER A 120 -24.07 12.66 4.62
CA SER A 120 -22.73 12.77 5.20
C SER A 120 -21.86 13.72 4.38
N HIS A 121 -21.24 14.71 5.03
CA HIS A 121 -20.24 15.59 4.39
C HIS A 121 -18.98 14.82 3.95
N ILE A 122 -18.80 13.60 4.47
CA ILE A 122 -17.74 12.66 4.11
C ILE A 122 -18.30 11.52 3.26
N ASN A 123 -17.48 11.03 2.34
CA ASN A 123 -17.83 9.85 1.55
C ASN A 123 -17.54 8.58 2.35
N ALA A 124 -18.59 7.81 2.67
CA ALA A 124 -18.47 6.59 3.46
C ALA A 124 -17.56 5.53 2.80
N GLU A 125 -17.43 5.53 1.47
CA GLU A 125 -16.55 4.63 0.73
C GLU A 125 -15.06 4.88 1.02
N ASP A 126 -14.70 6.10 1.41
CA ASP A 126 -13.31 6.50 1.74
C ASP A 126 -12.95 6.22 3.21
N VAL A 127 -13.96 6.01 4.05
CA VAL A 127 -13.80 5.78 5.50
C VAL A 127 -13.98 4.32 5.86
N LEU A 128 -15.04 3.68 5.35
CA LEU A 128 -15.45 2.35 5.75
C LEU A 128 -14.71 1.26 4.99
N THR A 129 -14.29 0.23 5.72
CA THR A 129 -13.66 -0.96 5.17
C THR A 129 -14.61 -2.16 5.27
N PRO A 130 -15.21 -2.62 4.14
CA PRO A 130 -16.05 -3.81 4.13
C PRO A 130 -15.33 -5.05 4.67
N ASN A 131 -16.11 -5.88 5.36
CA ASN A 131 -15.71 -7.10 6.07
C ASN A 131 -14.77 -6.89 7.27
N MET A 132 -14.50 -5.64 7.66
CA MET A 132 -13.65 -5.28 8.80
C MET A 132 -14.41 -4.43 9.81
N ASP A 133 -15.07 -3.38 9.33
CA ASP A 133 -15.80 -2.43 10.18
C ASP A 133 -17.14 -2.98 10.65
N GLU A 134 -17.60 -2.41 11.76
CA GLU A 134 -18.79 -2.85 12.46
C GLU A 134 -19.87 -1.78 12.45
N VAL A 135 -21.11 -2.25 12.53
CA VAL A 135 -22.29 -1.43 12.74
C VAL A 135 -22.99 -1.92 13.99
N VAL A 136 -23.17 -1.05 14.97
CA VAL A 136 -23.88 -1.33 16.21
C VAL A 136 -25.28 -0.74 16.10
N ILE A 137 -26.28 -1.61 16.17
CA ILE A 137 -27.69 -1.25 16.15
C ILE A 137 -28.17 -1.07 17.59
N ILE A 138 -28.68 0.12 17.90
CA ILE A 138 -29.05 0.54 19.25
C ILE A 138 -30.59 0.56 19.36
N PRO A 139 -31.19 -0.35 20.14
CA PRO A 139 -32.62 -0.29 20.44
C PRO A 139 -32.97 0.94 21.30
N LYS A 140 -34.18 1.47 21.13
CA LYS A 140 -34.69 2.59 21.95
C LYS A 140 -34.62 2.32 23.45
N ALA A 141 -34.89 1.08 23.88
CA ALA A 141 -34.78 0.70 25.29
C ALA A 141 -33.35 0.87 25.83
N SER A 142 -32.33 0.50 25.04
CA SER A 142 -30.93 0.75 25.41
C SER A 142 -30.62 2.24 25.45
N LEU A 143 -31.16 3.03 24.53
CA LEU A 143 -30.88 4.45 24.42
C LEU A 143 -31.48 5.22 25.61
N LEU A 144 -32.68 4.83 26.04
CA LEU A 144 -33.35 5.40 27.22
C LEU A 144 -32.62 5.05 28.52
N ALA A 145 -32.15 3.79 28.64
CA ALA A 145 -31.43 3.34 29.82
C ALA A 145 -30.00 3.88 29.91
N SER A 146 -29.33 4.07 28.76
CA SER A 146 -27.97 4.58 28.67
C SER A 146 -27.83 5.47 27.45
N PRO A 147 -28.09 6.79 27.61
CA PRO A 147 -28.00 7.74 26.50
C PRO A 147 -26.56 7.89 26.01
N PRO A 148 -26.36 8.40 24.79
CA PRO A 148 -25.03 8.62 24.23
C PRO A 148 -24.20 9.56 25.11
N LEU A 149 -22.91 9.28 25.23
CA LEU A 149 -21.98 10.12 25.98
C LEU A 149 -21.88 11.51 25.32
N SER A 150 -21.67 12.54 26.15
CA SER A 150 -21.41 13.91 25.66
C SER A 150 -20.19 13.97 24.75
N ASP A 151 -19.18 13.13 25.02
CA ASP A 151 -18.09 12.89 24.09
C ASP A 151 -18.45 11.77 23.11
N VAL A 152 -18.79 12.18 21.89
CA VAL A 152 -19.20 11.28 20.80
C VAL A 152 -18.11 10.26 20.45
N LEU A 153 -16.81 10.58 20.63
CA LEU A 153 -15.74 9.63 20.33
C LEU A 153 -15.79 8.39 21.23
N LEU A 154 -16.15 8.59 22.50
CA LEU A 154 -16.25 7.50 23.46
C LEU A 154 -17.41 6.53 23.13
N THR A 155 -18.41 6.99 22.38
CA THR A 155 -19.50 6.13 21.93
C THR A 155 -19.07 5.09 20.88
N LEU A 156 -17.90 5.28 20.25
CA LEU A 156 -17.33 4.30 19.32
C LEU A 156 -16.76 3.06 20.03
N PHE A 157 -16.58 3.08 21.36
CA PHE A 157 -16.07 1.92 22.09
C PHE A 157 -17.18 0.90 22.40
N PRO A 158 -16.83 -0.38 22.65
CA PRO A 158 -17.80 -1.40 23.04
C PRO A 158 -18.60 -0.99 24.27
N HIS A 159 -19.93 -1.05 24.16
CA HIS A 159 -20.83 -0.76 25.27
C HIS A 159 -21.23 -2.05 26.02
N PRO A 160 -21.43 -2.03 27.36
CA PRO A 160 -21.83 -3.22 28.12
C PRO A 160 -23.08 -3.94 27.56
N HIS A 161 -24.03 -3.18 27.01
CA HIS A 161 -25.24 -3.73 26.39
C HIS A 161 -25.00 -4.57 25.12
N GLU A 162 -23.81 -4.51 24.52
CA GLU A 162 -23.43 -5.39 23.40
C GLU A 162 -23.17 -6.83 23.85
N HIS A 163 -22.90 -7.04 25.14
CA HIS A 163 -22.69 -8.36 25.74
C HIS A 163 -23.97 -8.98 26.31
N LEU A 164 -25.09 -8.26 26.28
CA LEU A 164 -26.39 -8.79 26.68
C LEU A 164 -26.86 -9.87 25.69
N LYS A 165 -27.67 -10.81 26.18
CA LYS A 165 -28.30 -11.83 25.34
C LYS A 165 -29.18 -11.16 24.29
N SER A 166 -29.24 -11.72 23.07
CA SER A 166 -30.04 -11.15 21.96
C SER A 166 -31.54 -11.04 22.26
N THR A 167 -32.04 -11.76 23.26
CA THR A 167 -33.43 -11.69 23.72
C THR A 167 -33.73 -10.45 24.56
N ASP A 168 -32.70 -9.84 25.15
CA ASP A 168 -32.79 -8.66 26.00
C ASP A 168 -33.17 -7.43 25.15
N PRO A 169 -34.22 -6.67 25.53
CA PRO A 169 -34.63 -5.47 24.79
C PRO A 169 -33.56 -4.36 24.74
N MET A 170 -32.61 -4.36 25.67
CA MET A 170 -31.50 -3.41 25.72
C MET A 170 -30.28 -3.89 24.91
N CYS A 171 -30.28 -5.12 24.38
CA CYS A 171 -29.15 -5.68 23.64
C CYS A 171 -28.79 -4.80 22.42
N ARG A 172 -27.57 -4.27 22.39
CA ARG A 172 -27.03 -3.58 21.22
C ARG A 172 -26.49 -4.62 20.24
N HIS A 173 -27.05 -4.69 19.04
CA HIS A 173 -26.73 -5.74 18.10
C HIS A 173 -25.58 -5.32 17.17
N VAL A 174 -24.48 -6.07 17.18
CA VAL A 174 -23.31 -5.81 16.33
C VAL A 174 -23.38 -6.60 15.03
N ALA A 175 -23.28 -5.90 13.90
CA ALA A 175 -23.16 -6.43 12.56
C ALA A 175 -21.83 -6.02 11.91
N ILE A 176 -21.44 -6.71 10.84
CA ILE A 176 -20.27 -6.38 10.03
C ILE A 176 -20.73 -5.65 8.78
N VAL A 177 -20.03 -4.58 8.37
CA VAL A 177 -20.25 -3.91 7.08
C VAL A 177 -19.88 -4.89 5.97
N GLU A 178 -20.83 -5.27 5.11
CA GLU A 178 -20.59 -6.18 3.98
C GLU A 178 -20.37 -5.42 2.67
N LYS A 179 -21.14 -4.35 2.43
CA LYS A 179 -20.97 -3.43 1.31
C LYS A 179 -21.29 -2.00 1.74
N VAL A 180 -20.60 -1.04 1.13
CA VAL A 180 -20.83 0.38 1.30
C VAL A 180 -21.05 0.99 -0.09
N SER A 181 -22.05 1.85 -0.21
CA SER A 181 -22.17 2.85 -1.25
C SER A 181 -22.33 4.21 -0.59
N ARG A 182 -22.30 5.28 -1.39
CA ARG A 182 -22.54 6.64 -0.89
C ARG A 182 -23.84 6.84 -0.11
N THR A 183 -24.90 6.15 -0.50
CA THR A 183 -26.25 6.38 0.05
C THR A 183 -26.77 5.20 0.84
N LEU A 184 -26.07 4.06 0.85
CA LEU A 184 -26.56 2.82 1.44
C LEU A 184 -25.42 2.01 2.05
N ILE A 185 -25.65 1.48 3.25
CA ILE A 185 -24.78 0.47 3.86
C ILE A 185 -25.54 -0.85 3.92
N GLN A 186 -24.90 -1.91 3.46
CA GLN A 186 -25.32 -3.28 3.67
C GLN A 186 -24.50 -3.89 4.81
N ILE A 187 -25.19 -4.45 5.79
CA ILE A 187 -24.61 -5.09 6.96
C ILE A 187 -25.02 -6.56 7.03
N LYS A 188 -24.21 -7.34 7.74
CA LYS A 188 -24.43 -8.75 7.97
C LYS A 188 -24.22 -9.13 9.43
N PHE A 189 -25.22 -9.77 10.02
CA PHE A 189 -25.11 -10.35 11.36
C PHE A 189 -24.44 -11.73 11.33
N LYS A 190 -23.79 -12.09 12.44
CA LYS A 190 -23.30 -13.47 12.63
C LYS A 190 -24.50 -14.39 12.88
N ARG A 191 -24.33 -15.69 12.61
CA ARG A 191 -25.37 -16.68 12.90
C ARG A 191 -25.65 -16.70 14.40
N GLY A 192 -26.92 -16.58 14.79
CA GLY A 192 -27.32 -16.52 16.20
C GLY A 192 -27.22 -15.13 16.84
N SER A 193 -26.69 -14.13 16.12
CA SER A 193 -26.78 -12.72 16.49
C SER A 193 -27.68 -11.96 15.50
N GLY A 194 -28.23 -10.83 15.93
CA GLY A 194 -29.02 -9.94 15.08
C GLY A 194 -30.45 -9.76 15.56
N LEU A 195 -31.22 -9.06 14.72
CA LEU A 195 -32.58 -8.65 15.02
C LEU A 195 -33.56 -9.81 14.90
N ARG A 196 -34.50 -9.88 15.83
CA ARG A 196 -35.66 -10.77 15.76
C ARG A 196 -36.70 -10.22 14.78
N ASP A 197 -37.56 -11.10 14.27
CA ASP A 197 -38.62 -10.70 13.33
C ASP A 197 -39.57 -9.65 13.96
N CYS A 198 -39.81 -9.71 15.28
CA CYS A 198 -40.60 -8.71 16.01
C CYS A 198 -39.95 -7.32 16.12
N GLN A 199 -38.65 -7.22 15.85
CA GLN A 199 -37.90 -5.96 15.83
C GLN A 199 -37.81 -5.37 14.41
N LEU A 200 -38.28 -6.10 13.39
CA LEU A 200 -38.34 -5.60 12.02
C LEU A 200 -39.34 -4.45 11.91
N GLY A 201 -38.95 -3.41 11.18
CA GLY A 201 -39.77 -2.21 11.00
C GLY A 201 -39.63 -1.16 12.10
N GLN A 202 -38.95 -1.47 13.20
CA GLN A 202 -38.58 -0.48 14.22
C GLN A 202 -37.48 0.45 13.71
N TYR A 203 -37.38 1.62 14.36
CA TYR A 203 -36.32 2.60 14.14
C TYR A 203 -35.24 2.44 15.19
N PHE A 204 -33.98 2.54 14.75
CA PHE A 204 -32.79 2.36 15.57
C PHE A 204 -31.83 3.51 15.37
N ASP A 205 -31.06 3.80 16.41
CA ASP A 205 -29.83 4.56 16.25
C ASP A 205 -28.69 3.60 15.87
N VAL A 206 -27.77 4.10 15.07
CA VAL A 206 -26.73 3.29 14.44
C VAL A 206 -25.37 3.95 14.64
N ILE A 207 -24.48 3.22 15.28
CA ILE A 207 -23.06 3.58 15.40
C ILE A 207 -22.27 2.77 14.39
N ILE A 208 -21.44 3.44 13.59
CA ILE A 208 -20.51 2.78 12.68
C ILE A 208 -19.11 3.01 13.23
N ARG A 209 -18.32 1.94 13.38
CA ARG A 209 -17.00 2.03 14.00
C ARG A 209 -16.00 1.06 13.38
N SER A 210 -14.71 1.41 13.48
CA SER A 210 -13.61 0.49 13.21
C SER A 210 -13.25 -0.34 14.44
N ARG A 211 -12.79 -1.57 14.22
CA ARG A 211 -12.19 -2.39 15.30
C ARG A 211 -10.81 -1.93 15.75
N ARG A 212 -10.19 -1.00 14.98
CA ARG A 212 -8.86 -0.42 15.25
C ARG A 212 -7.75 -1.46 15.46
N LEU A 213 -7.92 -2.70 14.96
CA LEU A 213 -6.99 -3.79 15.24
C LEU A 213 -5.54 -3.47 14.84
N PRO A 214 -5.24 -2.96 13.63
CA PRO A 214 -3.88 -2.59 13.27
C PRO A 214 -3.26 -1.58 14.25
N LEU A 215 -3.99 -0.51 14.59
CA LEU A 215 -3.54 0.52 15.53
C LEU A 215 -3.33 -0.03 16.94
N ARG A 216 -4.24 -0.88 17.43
CA ARG A 216 -4.11 -1.54 18.74
C ARG A 216 -2.87 -2.44 18.82
N TYR A 217 -2.55 -3.15 17.73
CA TYR A 217 -1.29 -3.91 17.66
C TYR A 217 -0.06 -3.00 17.64
N MET A 218 -0.13 -1.85 16.97
CA MET A 218 0.94 -0.84 17.01
C MET A 218 1.15 -0.27 18.42
N TYR A 219 0.07 0.10 19.12
CA TYR A 219 0.16 0.55 20.51
C TYR A 219 0.84 -0.49 21.41
N ARG A 220 0.39 -1.75 21.34
CA ARG A 220 1.00 -2.84 22.08
C ARG A 220 2.47 -3.04 21.73
N ALA A 221 2.84 -2.95 20.46
CA ALA A 221 4.23 -3.08 20.04
C ALA A 221 5.11 -1.96 20.63
N VAL A 222 4.61 -0.72 20.67
CA VAL A 222 5.30 0.42 21.30
C VAL A 222 5.36 0.27 22.83
N GLU A 223 4.31 -0.26 23.45
CA GLU A 223 4.27 -0.60 24.88
C GLU A 223 5.31 -1.67 25.24
N LEU A 224 5.36 -2.77 24.48
CA LEU A 224 6.37 -3.81 24.64
C LEU A 224 7.80 -3.27 24.48
N LEU A 225 8.03 -2.36 23.54
CA LEU A 225 9.37 -1.80 23.34
C LEU A 225 9.80 -0.90 24.50
N ASP A 226 8.83 -0.23 25.13
CA ASP A 226 9.09 0.57 26.32
C ASP A 226 9.50 -0.33 27.50
N GLU A 227 8.96 -1.54 27.58
CA GLU A 227 9.28 -2.50 28.63
C GLU A 227 10.48 -3.41 28.31
N TRP A 228 11.16 -3.20 27.17
CA TRP A 228 12.23 -4.06 26.69
C TRP A 228 13.52 -3.29 26.32
N PRO A 229 14.40 -3.00 27.30
CA PRO A 229 15.60 -2.18 27.09
C PRO A 229 16.58 -2.74 26.05
N GLU A 230 16.87 -4.04 26.01
CA GLU A 230 17.84 -4.57 25.03
C GLU A 230 17.33 -4.45 23.60
N LEU A 231 16.06 -4.78 23.38
CA LEU A 231 15.46 -4.70 22.04
C LEU A 231 15.30 -3.26 21.57
N ARG A 232 15.11 -2.33 22.50
CA ARG A 232 15.16 -0.88 22.25
C ARG A 232 16.56 -0.43 21.81
N LEU A 233 17.63 -0.87 22.47
CA LEU A 233 19.00 -0.59 22.02
C LEU A 233 19.31 -1.22 20.66
N TYR A 234 18.79 -2.42 20.39
CA TYR A 234 18.89 -3.07 19.08
C TYR A 234 18.24 -2.25 17.95
N LEU A 235 17.12 -1.58 18.22
CA LEU A 235 16.41 -0.71 17.26
C LEU A 235 16.94 0.73 17.21
N PHE A 236 17.84 1.09 18.14
CA PHE A 236 18.58 2.35 18.19
C PHE A 236 20.09 2.06 18.29
N PRO A 237 20.68 1.38 17.27
CA PRO A 237 22.05 0.94 17.34
C PRO A 237 23.02 2.12 17.45
N GLY A 238 24.02 1.98 18.31
CA GLY A 238 25.06 2.99 18.51
C GLY A 238 25.99 3.17 17.30
N GLN A 239 26.74 4.27 17.28
CA GLN A 239 27.67 4.63 16.19
C GLN A 239 28.77 3.59 15.92
N LYS A 240 29.27 2.93 16.97
CA LYS A 240 30.31 1.91 16.87
C LYS A 240 29.72 0.56 17.25
N LEU A 241 29.16 -0.13 16.27
CA LEU A 241 28.89 -1.56 16.44
C LEU A 241 30.24 -2.25 16.60
N LYS A 242 30.41 -3.03 17.67
CA LYS A 242 31.62 -3.87 17.78
C LYS A 242 31.65 -4.73 16.52
N PRO A 243 32.77 -4.75 15.76
CA PRO A 243 32.93 -5.72 14.70
C PRO A 243 32.63 -7.08 15.32
N LEU A 244 31.80 -7.89 14.66
CA LEU A 244 31.72 -9.31 15.04
C LEU A 244 33.18 -9.78 15.15
N LEU A 245 33.60 -10.18 16.35
CA LEU A 245 34.83 -10.93 16.54
C LEU A 245 34.74 -12.04 15.53
N SER A 246 35.54 -11.93 14.46
CA SER A 246 35.54 -12.76 13.27
C SER A 246 35.01 -14.17 13.58
N ALA A 247 33.70 -14.37 13.46
CA ALA A 247 33.07 -15.67 13.66
C ALA A 247 33.33 -16.46 12.38
N SER A 248 34.61 -16.73 12.15
CA SER A 248 35.24 -17.21 10.92
C SER A 248 34.84 -16.44 9.65
N ASN A 249 35.83 -15.83 9.01
CA ASN A 249 35.85 -15.60 7.56
C ASN A 249 35.84 -16.94 6.78
N ARG A 250 35.09 -17.95 7.22
CA ARG A 250 34.72 -19.04 6.32
C ARG A 250 33.64 -18.45 5.44
N ALA A 251 34.05 -17.93 4.28
CA ALA A 251 33.15 -17.70 3.17
C ALA A 251 32.33 -18.97 3.01
N VAL A 252 31.09 -18.94 3.51
CA VAL A 252 30.18 -20.07 3.40
C VAL A 252 30.02 -20.27 1.91
N THR A 253 30.51 -21.40 1.40
CA THR A 253 30.38 -21.70 -0.02
C THR A 253 28.93 -22.12 -0.24
N ILE A 254 28.12 -21.16 -0.66
CA ILE A 254 26.70 -21.34 -0.91
C ILE A 254 26.53 -21.81 -2.35
N ASP A 255 26.09 -23.05 -2.52
CA ASP A 255 25.65 -23.55 -3.82
C ASP A 255 24.21 -23.07 -4.07
N LEU A 256 24.09 -21.97 -4.81
CA LEU A 256 22.87 -21.21 -5.07
C LEU A 256 21.87 -21.97 -5.95
N PHE A 257 20.57 -21.78 -5.72
CA PHE A 257 19.54 -22.30 -6.62
C PHE A 257 19.36 -21.42 -7.84
N ASN A 258 19.41 -20.11 -7.65
CA ASN A 258 19.40 -19.16 -8.75
C ASN A 258 20.83 -18.76 -9.16
N GLY A 259 21.29 -19.31 -10.28
CA GLY A 259 22.61 -19.00 -10.84
C GLY A 259 22.83 -17.52 -11.19
N SER A 260 21.78 -16.74 -11.47
CA SER A 260 21.94 -15.31 -11.78
C SER A 260 22.39 -14.47 -10.58
N ILE A 261 22.15 -14.96 -9.35
CA ILE A 261 22.63 -14.33 -8.13
C ILE A 261 24.15 -14.46 -8.02
N ALA A 262 24.75 -15.56 -8.52
CA ALA A 262 26.19 -15.77 -8.44
C ALA A 262 26.99 -14.70 -9.20
N SER A 263 26.45 -14.19 -10.30
CA SER A 263 27.03 -13.10 -11.09
C SER A 263 26.75 -11.70 -10.53
N ASN A 264 25.92 -11.59 -9.50
CA ASN A 264 25.54 -10.32 -8.88
C ASN A 264 26.14 -10.23 -7.46
N SER A 265 27.24 -9.50 -7.33
CA SER A 265 27.96 -9.31 -6.06
C SER A 265 27.07 -8.87 -4.91
N GLU A 266 26.15 -7.93 -5.15
CA GLU A 266 25.30 -7.35 -4.11
C GLU A 266 24.25 -8.36 -3.65
N GLN A 267 23.62 -9.10 -4.58
CA GLN A 267 22.66 -10.15 -4.21
C GLN A 267 23.36 -11.32 -3.50
N LEU A 268 24.54 -11.72 -3.97
CA LEU A 268 25.34 -12.77 -3.34
C LEU A 268 25.74 -12.38 -1.92
N GLN A 269 26.22 -11.14 -1.72
CA GLN A 269 26.55 -10.60 -0.40
C GLN A 269 25.34 -10.64 0.54
N ALA A 270 24.17 -10.19 0.08
CA ALA A 270 22.95 -10.25 0.90
C ALA A 270 22.63 -11.69 1.34
N VAL A 271 22.68 -12.65 0.41
CA VAL A 271 22.43 -14.06 0.73
C VAL A 271 23.46 -14.60 1.72
N GLN A 272 24.75 -14.33 1.50
CA GLN A 272 25.83 -14.78 2.38
C GLN A 272 25.71 -14.21 3.80
N GLN A 273 25.46 -12.91 3.94
CA GLN A 273 25.31 -12.27 5.25
C GLN A 273 24.10 -12.81 6.00
N ILE A 274 22.95 -12.95 5.32
CA ILE A 274 21.73 -13.48 5.93
C ILE A 274 21.93 -14.94 6.38
N VAL A 275 22.58 -15.77 5.56
CA VAL A 275 22.81 -17.19 5.89
C VAL A 275 23.86 -17.35 6.98
N THR A 276 24.87 -16.49 7.05
CA THR A 276 25.92 -16.55 8.09
C THR A 276 25.41 -16.07 9.45
N GLY A 277 24.32 -15.30 9.48
CA GLY A 277 23.83 -14.62 10.66
C GLY A 277 24.35 -13.17 10.68
N PRO A 278 23.52 -12.19 10.29
CA PRO A 278 23.89 -10.77 10.34
C PRO A 278 24.22 -10.29 11.75
N ASN A 279 24.67 -9.04 11.87
CA ASN A 279 24.99 -8.44 13.17
C ASN A 279 23.85 -8.62 14.19
N ALA A 280 24.16 -9.18 15.37
CA ALA A 280 23.16 -9.43 16.41
C ALA A 280 22.68 -8.15 17.13
N MET A 281 23.38 -7.02 16.95
CA MET A 281 23.15 -5.75 17.64
C MET A 281 22.33 -4.74 16.81
N ALA A 282 22.01 -5.05 15.55
CA ALA A 282 21.22 -4.17 14.69
C ALA A 282 20.45 -4.94 13.61
N PRO A 283 19.27 -4.47 13.15
CA PRO A 283 18.57 -5.05 12.02
C PRO A 283 19.39 -5.06 10.73
N TYR A 284 19.34 -6.14 9.97
CA TYR A 284 19.96 -6.19 8.65
C TYR A 284 19.05 -5.58 7.59
N ILE A 285 19.55 -4.65 6.76
CA ILE A 285 18.75 -3.97 5.74
C ILE A 285 19.16 -4.42 4.33
N VAL A 286 18.21 -4.97 3.58
CA VAL A 286 18.33 -5.17 2.13
C VAL A 286 17.60 -4.02 1.43
N PHE A 287 18.34 -2.97 1.10
CA PHE A 287 17.82 -1.87 0.28
C PHE A 287 17.88 -2.26 -1.19
N GLY A 288 16.75 -2.19 -1.88
CA GLY A 288 16.71 -2.48 -3.30
C GLY A 288 15.69 -1.62 -4.04
N PRO A 289 16.16 -0.74 -4.94
CA PRO A 289 15.29 0.02 -5.83
C PRO A 289 14.42 -0.86 -6.75
N PRO A 290 13.49 -0.30 -7.54
CA PRO A 290 12.64 -1.06 -8.44
C PRO A 290 13.47 -1.94 -9.38
N GLY A 291 13.01 -3.16 -9.65
CA GLY A 291 13.65 -4.07 -10.63
C GLY A 291 15.00 -4.67 -10.22
N THR A 292 15.48 -4.45 -8.99
CA THR A 292 16.80 -4.93 -8.54
C THR A 292 16.84 -6.38 -8.03
N GLY A 293 15.70 -7.08 -8.07
CA GLY A 293 15.61 -8.48 -7.67
C GLY A 293 15.54 -8.73 -6.16
N LYS A 294 15.16 -7.72 -5.33
CA LYS A 294 14.97 -7.86 -3.87
C LYS A 294 14.29 -9.16 -3.46
N THR A 295 13.09 -9.41 -3.99
CA THR A 295 12.28 -10.58 -3.65
C THR A 295 13.02 -11.88 -3.99
N THR A 296 13.69 -11.93 -5.14
CA THR A 296 14.51 -13.07 -5.56
C THR A 296 15.66 -13.31 -4.59
N THR A 297 16.34 -12.24 -4.14
CA THR A 297 17.42 -12.32 -3.14
C THR A 297 16.94 -12.84 -1.79
N ILE A 298 15.80 -12.36 -1.30
CA ILE A 298 15.21 -12.82 -0.03
C ILE A 298 14.80 -14.29 -0.12
N VAL A 299 14.13 -14.68 -1.23
CA VAL A 299 13.71 -16.07 -1.44
C VAL A 299 14.92 -17.00 -1.46
N GLU A 300 15.98 -16.65 -2.19
CA GLU A 300 17.22 -17.44 -2.18
C GLU A 300 17.81 -17.55 -0.77
N ALA A 301 17.90 -16.44 -0.03
CA ALA A 301 18.41 -16.45 1.34
C ALA A 301 17.60 -17.37 2.27
N ILE A 302 16.26 -17.33 2.20
CA ILE A 302 15.37 -18.21 2.97
C ILE A 302 15.61 -19.68 2.61
N LEU A 303 15.72 -20.00 1.31
CA LEU A 303 15.95 -21.36 0.84
C LEU A 303 17.33 -21.88 1.29
N GLN A 304 18.37 -21.03 1.25
CA GLN A 304 19.71 -21.38 1.71
C GLN A 304 19.77 -21.56 3.22
N LEU A 305 19.08 -20.72 4.00
CA LEU A 305 18.91 -20.94 5.44
C LEU A 305 18.29 -22.32 5.72
N ARG A 306 17.22 -22.68 5.00
CA ARG A 306 16.57 -23.99 5.16
C ARG A 306 17.45 -25.18 4.78
N LEU A 307 18.40 -25.01 3.87
CA LEU A 307 19.36 -26.05 3.50
C LEU A 307 20.51 -26.18 4.50
N GLN A 308 21.13 -25.05 4.83
CA GLN A 308 22.38 -25.02 5.59
C GLN A 308 22.15 -25.08 7.08
N GLN A 309 21.02 -24.53 7.54
CA GLN A 309 20.59 -24.51 8.93
C GLN A 309 19.17 -25.07 9.05
N PRO A 310 18.95 -26.39 8.98
CA PRO A 310 17.57 -26.93 8.93
C PRO A 310 16.78 -26.79 10.22
N ARG A 311 17.42 -26.33 11.31
CA ARG A 311 16.73 -25.92 12.53
C ARG A 311 16.15 -24.50 12.44
N SER A 312 16.61 -23.68 11.50
CA SER A 312 16.15 -22.30 11.34
C SER A 312 14.65 -22.25 11.13
N ARG A 313 14.02 -21.45 11.98
CA ARG A 313 12.59 -21.13 11.98
C ARG A 313 12.45 -19.69 11.51
N ILE A 314 11.69 -19.51 10.44
CA ILE A 314 11.68 -18.28 9.67
C ILE A 314 10.26 -17.70 9.69
N LEU A 315 10.14 -16.46 10.16
CA LEU A 315 8.94 -15.64 9.96
C LEU A 315 9.17 -14.72 8.77
N VAL A 316 8.24 -14.72 7.81
CA VAL A 316 8.19 -13.74 6.72
C VAL A 316 6.92 -12.92 6.88
N THR A 317 7.07 -11.61 6.95
CA THR A 317 5.97 -10.68 7.15
C THR A 317 6.08 -9.44 6.27
N ALA A 318 4.95 -8.81 6.00
CA ALA A 318 4.83 -7.57 5.26
C ALA A 318 3.49 -6.88 5.62
N GLY A 319 3.37 -5.59 5.33
CA GLY A 319 2.11 -4.86 5.53
C GLY A 319 0.97 -5.33 4.59
N SER A 320 1.31 -5.84 3.39
CA SER A 320 0.33 -6.24 2.38
C SER A 320 0.25 -7.76 2.18
N ASN A 321 -0.96 -8.24 1.86
CA ASN A 321 -1.16 -9.65 1.48
C ASN A 321 -0.41 -9.99 0.18
N SER A 322 -0.39 -9.09 -0.80
CA SER A 322 0.28 -9.33 -2.09
C SER A 322 1.78 -9.54 -1.97
N ALA A 323 2.47 -8.80 -1.09
CA ALA A 323 3.89 -9.02 -0.82
C ALA A 323 4.13 -10.39 -0.19
N CYS A 324 3.33 -10.76 0.82
CA CYS A 324 3.38 -12.08 1.45
C CYS A 324 3.12 -13.21 0.43
N ASP A 325 2.11 -13.05 -0.43
CA ASP A 325 1.73 -14.05 -1.43
C ASP A 325 2.83 -14.24 -2.48
N THR A 326 3.49 -13.17 -2.89
CA THR A 326 4.59 -13.21 -3.87
C THR A 326 5.76 -14.02 -3.35
N ILE A 327 6.25 -13.72 -2.14
CA ILE A 327 7.36 -14.48 -1.53
C ILE A 327 6.95 -15.94 -1.30
N ALA A 328 5.78 -16.18 -0.71
CA ALA A 328 5.33 -17.53 -0.40
C ALA A 328 5.15 -18.39 -1.65
N LEU A 329 4.61 -17.81 -2.74
CA LEU A 329 4.42 -18.53 -4.01
C LEU A 329 5.76 -18.93 -4.62
N LEU A 330 6.74 -18.01 -4.69
CA LEU A 330 8.07 -18.32 -5.22
C LEU A 330 8.74 -19.45 -4.43
N ILE A 331 8.68 -19.41 -3.09
CA ILE A 331 9.20 -20.50 -2.25
C ILE A 331 8.48 -21.82 -2.54
N CYS A 332 7.15 -21.82 -2.70
CA CYS A 332 6.38 -23.01 -3.06
C CYS A 332 6.80 -23.58 -4.42
N GLU A 333 7.05 -22.73 -5.42
CA GLU A 333 7.52 -23.14 -6.74
C GLU A 333 8.88 -23.82 -6.67
N PHE A 334 9.82 -23.27 -5.88
CA PHE A 334 11.10 -23.93 -5.61
C PHE A 334 10.93 -25.28 -4.92
N PHE A 335 10.06 -25.40 -3.91
CA PHE A 335 9.78 -26.69 -3.28
C PHE A 335 9.16 -27.72 -4.24
N ALA A 336 8.35 -27.27 -5.20
CA ALA A 336 7.69 -28.15 -6.16
C ALA A 336 8.67 -28.65 -7.25
N VAL A 337 9.51 -27.77 -7.78
CA VAL A 337 10.29 -28.04 -9.01
C VAL A 337 11.74 -28.44 -8.71
N ASN A 338 12.37 -27.90 -7.66
CA ASN A 338 13.80 -28.08 -7.45
C ASN A 338 14.14 -29.47 -6.87
N VAL A 339 14.80 -30.30 -7.67
CA VAL A 339 15.16 -31.68 -7.31
C VAL A 339 16.15 -31.73 -6.14
N ARG A 340 17.16 -30.86 -6.14
CA ARG A 340 18.19 -30.79 -5.09
C ARG A 340 17.58 -30.44 -3.73
N LEU A 341 16.69 -29.44 -3.70
CA LEU A 341 15.98 -29.05 -2.50
C LEU A 341 15.08 -30.18 -1.97
N ARG A 342 14.30 -30.84 -2.84
CA ARG A 342 13.45 -31.97 -2.44
C ARG A 342 14.26 -33.16 -1.92
N ALA A 343 15.37 -33.50 -2.58
CA ALA A 343 16.26 -34.56 -2.13
C ALA A 343 16.86 -34.24 -0.76
N HIS A 344 17.26 -32.99 -0.51
CA HIS A 344 17.77 -32.56 0.78
C HIS A 344 16.71 -32.69 1.89
N ILE A 345 15.49 -32.22 1.65
CA ILE A 345 14.37 -32.30 2.60
C ILE A 345 14.03 -33.77 2.89
N ALA A 346 13.98 -34.62 1.85
CA ALA A 346 13.67 -36.05 2.00
C ALA A 346 14.76 -36.78 2.81
N LYS A 347 16.04 -36.55 2.52
CA LYS A 347 17.17 -37.13 3.25
C LYS A 347 17.13 -36.75 4.72
N ARG A 348 16.97 -35.45 5.02
CA ARG A 348 16.84 -34.92 6.39
C ARG A 348 15.65 -35.54 7.13
N SER A 349 14.53 -35.73 6.45
CA SER A 349 13.36 -36.37 7.08
C SER A 349 13.59 -37.84 7.44
N MET A 350 14.51 -38.53 6.75
CA MET A 350 14.91 -39.88 7.14
C MET A 350 15.86 -39.84 8.34
N GLU A 351 16.83 -38.94 8.35
CA GLU A 351 17.78 -38.75 9.45
C GLU A 351 17.10 -38.27 10.74
N SER A 352 16.12 -37.36 10.63
CA SER A 352 15.35 -36.84 11.77
C SER A 352 14.42 -37.86 12.42
N ARG A 353 14.09 -38.99 11.80
CA ARG A 353 13.38 -40.06 12.53
C ARG A 353 14.21 -40.61 13.69
N LEU A 354 15.51 -40.31 13.76
CA LEU A 354 16.42 -40.60 14.85
C LEU A 354 16.62 -39.40 15.82
N VAL A 355 16.13 -38.19 15.48
CA VAL A 355 16.32 -36.94 16.23
C VAL A 355 14.99 -36.15 16.32
N THR A 356 14.43 -36.03 17.52
CA THR A 356 13.04 -35.64 17.83
C THR A 356 12.63 -34.17 17.54
N MET A 357 13.42 -33.37 16.80
CA MET A 357 13.21 -31.91 16.71
C MET A 357 13.17 -31.26 15.31
N ASP A 358 13.26 -31.99 14.20
CA ASP A 358 13.18 -31.36 12.86
C ASP A 358 11.76 -31.21 12.31
N VAL A 359 11.63 -30.26 11.38
CA VAL A 359 10.39 -29.91 10.66
C VAL A 359 9.95 -31.07 9.76
N LYS A 360 8.68 -31.48 9.85
CA LYS A 360 8.10 -32.51 8.97
C LYS A 360 8.19 -32.09 7.48
N PRO A 361 8.40 -33.01 6.52
CA PRO A 361 8.39 -32.68 5.09
C PRO A 361 7.14 -31.95 4.60
N THR A 362 5.99 -32.23 5.21
CA THR A 362 4.71 -31.60 4.86
C THR A 362 4.55 -30.19 5.42
N HIS A 363 5.41 -29.79 6.37
CA HIS A 363 5.32 -28.54 7.12
C HIS A 363 6.48 -27.58 6.78
N GLN A 364 6.99 -27.59 5.54
CA GLN A 364 8.09 -26.68 5.18
C GLN A 364 7.66 -25.21 5.18
N LEU A 365 6.46 -24.91 4.69
CA LEU A 365 5.93 -23.55 4.60
C LEU A 365 4.43 -23.52 4.84
N ILE A 366 3.97 -22.44 5.50
CA ILE A 366 2.56 -22.07 5.55
C ILE A 366 2.34 -20.58 5.32
N ARG A 367 1.37 -20.26 4.44
CA ARG A 367 0.82 -18.91 4.26
C ARG A 367 -0.47 -18.73 5.08
N LEU A 368 -0.48 -17.78 6.00
CA LEU A 368 -1.62 -17.52 6.90
C LEU A 368 -2.47 -16.34 6.43
N PHE A 369 -3.65 -16.63 5.87
CA PHE A 369 -4.64 -15.63 5.51
C PHE A 369 -5.51 -15.26 6.71
N SER A 370 -5.97 -14.01 6.76
CA SER A 370 -7.03 -13.58 7.68
C SER A 370 -8.41 -13.96 7.13
N ARG A 371 -9.39 -14.13 8.03
CA ARG A 371 -10.79 -14.42 7.65
C ARG A 371 -11.37 -13.36 6.71
N SER A 372 -11.01 -12.10 6.93
CA SER A 372 -11.44 -10.97 6.10
C SER A 372 -10.82 -11.01 4.69
N SER A 373 -9.56 -11.42 4.58
CA SER A 373 -8.89 -11.59 3.28
C SER A 373 -9.50 -12.74 2.48
N TYR A 374 -9.80 -13.86 3.15
CA TYR A 374 -10.50 -15.01 2.55
C TYR A 374 -11.83 -14.59 1.89
N GLY A 375 -12.63 -13.77 2.57
CA GLY A 375 -13.92 -13.28 2.08
C GLY A 375 -13.83 -12.37 0.84
N LYS A 376 -12.68 -11.71 0.60
CA LYS A 376 -12.47 -10.77 -0.51
C LYS A 376 -11.91 -11.43 -1.78
N GLY A 377 -11.30 -12.61 -1.72
CA GLY A 377 -10.73 -13.20 -2.95
C GLY A 377 -9.81 -14.40 -2.80
N LEU A 378 -10.25 -15.53 -2.23
CA LEU A 378 -9.48 -16.78 -2.38
C LEU A 378 -9.41 -17.28 -3.84
N LYS A 379 -10.33 -16.83 -4.70
CA LYS A 379 -10.36 -17.19 -6.13
C LYS A 379 -9.12 -16.68 -6.87
N SER A 380 -8.53 -15.56 -6.45
CA SER A 380 -7.33 -14.98 -7.07
C SER A 380 -6.02 -15.54 -6.50
N VAL A 381 -6.06 -16.36 -5.45
CA VAL A 381 -4.87 -16.98 -4.87
C VAL A 381 -4.45 -18.17 -5.74
N ASN A 382 -3.17 -18.21 -6.10
CA ASN A 382 -2.59 -19.30 -6.89
C ASN A 382 -2.89 -20.67 -6.23
N PRO A 383 -3.37 -21.68 -6.98
CA PRO A 383 -3.70 -23.00 -6.42
C PRO A 383 -2.55 -23.67 -5.66
N LEU A 384 -1.30 -23.49 -6.10
CA LEU A 384 -0.11 -24.01 -5.43
C LEU A 384 0.05 -23.36 -4.05
N LEU A 385 0.03 -22.02 -3.99
CA LEU A 385 0.11 -21.29 -2.73
C LEU A 385 -1.05 -21.65 -1.79
N ARG A 386 -2.26 -21.81 -2.33
CA ARG A 386 -3.44 -22.17 -1.53
C ARG A 386 -3.27 -23.53 -0.86
N LYS A 387 -2.65 -24.51 -1.53
CA LYS A 387 -2.36 -25.83 -0.93
C LYS A 387 -1.41 -25.72 0.28
N HIS A 388 -0.53 -24.72 0.29
CA HIS A 388 0.42 -24.42 1.37
C HIS A 388 -0.07 -23.25 2.25
N SER A 389 -1.37 -23.20 2.53
CA SER A 389 -1.97 -22.14 3.35
C SER A 389 -2.97 -22.71 4.34
N ASN A 390 -3.50 -21.87 5.23
CA ASN A 390 -4.63 -22.23 6.10
C ASN A 390 -5.99 -22.27 5.37
N CYS A 391 -5.98 -22.43 4.05
CA CYS A 391 -7.17 -22.49 3.20
C CYS A 391 -7.10 -23.58 2.10
N PRO A 392 -6.56 -24.79 2.34
CA PRO A 392 -6.23 -25.73 1.27
C PRO A 392 -7.47 -26.23 0.51
N GLY A 393 -8.57 -26.52 1.22
CA GLY A 393 -9.84 -27.02 0.67
C GLY A 393 -10.78 -25.94 0.14
N LYS A 394 -10.32 -24.70 -0.10
CA LYS A 394 -11.20 -23.52 -0.29
C LYS A 394 -12.14 -23.31 0.90
N THR A 395 -11.68 -23.63 2.09
CA THR A 395 -12.35 -23.40 3.38
C THR A 395 -11.34 -22.75 4.30
N PHE A 396 -11.74 -21.70 5.01
CA PHE A 396 -10.86 -21.06 5.98
C PHE A 396 -10.72 -21.96 7.22
N GLU A 397 -9.49 -22.32 7.55
CA GLU A 397 -9.12 -23.05 8.74
C GLU A 397 -8.35 -22.14 9.70
N THR A 398 -8.76 -22.17 10.97
CA THR A 398 -7.98 -21.55 12.05
C THR A 398 -6.91 -22.55 12.45
N ILE A 399 -5.67 -22.09 12.56
CA ILE A 399 -4.54 -22.92 12.98
C ILE A 399 -4.04 -22.35 14.30
N ASP A 400 -3.90 -23.24 15.29
CA ASP A 400 -3.42 -22.90 16.61
C ASP A 400 -1.90 -22.71 16.60
N VAL A 401 -1.40 -21.90 17.52
CA VAL A 401 0.02 -21.57 17.59
C VAL A 401 0.90 -22.82 17.80
N ASP A 402 0.42 -23.81 18.56
CA ASP A 402 1.16 -25.06 18.76
C ASP A 402 1.38 -25.85 17.46
N ASP A 403 0.41 -25.82 16.54
CA ASP A 403 0.57 -26.42 15.22
C ASP A 403 1.50 -25.59 14.32
N LEU A 404 1.45 -24.26 14.45
CA LEU A 404 2.36 -23.37 13.70
C LEU A 404 3.83 -23.64 14.00
N ARG A 405 4.18 -24.03 15.23
CA ARG A 405 5.55 -24.37 15.65
C ARG A 405 6.16 -25.53 14.84
N GLN A 406 5.31 -26.38 14.25
CA GLN A 406 5.73 -27.49 13.42
C GLN A 406 6.22 -27.04 12.04
N TYR A 407 5.98 -25.78 11.64
CA TYR A 407 6.38 -25.24 10.35
C TYR A 407 7.78 -24.61 10.36
N GLY A 408 8.54 -24.85 9.29
CA GLY A 408 9.87 -24.25 9.10
C GLY A 408 9.81 -22.78 8.68
N ILE A 409 8.85 -22.43 7.82
CA ILE A 409 8.61 -21.08 7.32
C ILE A 409 7.14 -20.71 7.56
N ILE A 410 6.91 -19.58 8.22
CA ILE A 410 5.59 -19.01 8.42
C ILE A 410 5.52 -17.68 7.66
N VAL A 411 4.53 -17.52 6.78
CA VAL A 411 4.31 -16.29 6.02
C VAL A 411 2.97 -15.66 6.40
N ALA A 412 3.00 -14.48 7.00
CA ALA A 412 1.81 -13.80 7.52
C ALA A 412 1.95 -12.28 7.47
N THR A 413 0.86 -11.54 7.25
CA THR A 413 0.91 -10.07 7.31
C THR A 413 1.20 -9.58 8.73
N LEU A 414 1.73 -8.35 8.88
CA LEU A 414 2.06 -7.76 10.19
C LEU A 414 0.86 -7.81 11.15
N CYS A 415 -0.34 -7.45 10.67
CA CYS A 415 -1.57 -7.57 11.47
C CYS A 415 -1.91 -9.02 11.88
N THR A 416 -1.61 -10.00 11.04
CA THR A 416 -1.85 -11.42 11.37
C THR A 416 -0.86 -11.90 12.43
N VAL A 417 0.40 -11.46 12.35
CA VAL A 417 1.41 -11.68 13.40
C VAL A 417 0.96 -11.06 14.72
N GLY A 418 0.45 -9.82 14.69
CA GLY A 418 -0.14 -9.16 15.86
C GLY A 418 -1.23 -9.99 16.53
N ARG A 419 -2.15 -10.59 15.76
CA ARG A 419 -3.14 -11.53 16.30
C ARG A 419 -2.48 -12.76 16.93
N LEU A 420 -1.52 -13.37 16.25
CA LEU A 420 -0.85 -14.57 16.77
C LEU A 420 -0.10 -14.33 18.08
N ILE A 421 0.47 -13.14 18.27
CA ILE A 421 1.09 -12.74 19.55
C ILE A 421 0.04 -12.70 20.68
N THR A 422 -1.18 -12.22 20.41
CA THR A 422 -2.30 -12.32 21.37
C THR A 422 -2.62 -13.79 21.69
N ASP A 423 -2.49 -14.68 20.72
CA ASP A 423 -2.73 -16.11 20.85
C ASP A 423 -1.50 -16.90 21.35
N ASN A 424 -0.62 -16.26 22.15
CA ASN A 424 0.59 -16.85 22.76
C ASN A 424 1.75 -17.20 21.81
N LEU A 425 1.82 -16.69 20.58
CA LEU A 425 2.99 -16.94 19.71
C LEU A 425 4.31 -16.53 20.35
N GLY A 426 4.33 -15.41 21.08
CA GLY A 426 5.52 -14.92 21.77
C GLY A 426 6.02 -15.84 22.88
N LYS A 427 5.17 -16.70 23.46
CA LYS A 427 5.61 -17.59 24.56
C LYS A 427 6.70 -18.58 24.16
N PHE A 428 6.73 -18.98 22.89
CA PHE A 428 7.50 -20.15 22.45
C PHE A 428 8.91 -19.83 21.94
N ASN A 429 9.23 -18.56 21.70
CA ASN A 429 10.56 -18.06 21.37
C ASN A 429 11.41 -18.98 20.48
N PHE A 430 10.89 -19.35 19.31
CA PHE A 430 11.51 -20.35 18.44
C PHE A 430 12.01 -19.78 17.11
N PHE A 431 11.75 -18.50 16.82
CA PHE A 431 12.16 -17.89 15.55
C PHE A 431 13.64 -17.52 15.57
N THR A 432 14.34 -17.93 14.53
CA THR A 432 15.76 -17.59 14.30
C THR A 432 15.92 -16.41 13.34
N HIS A 433 14.94 -16.19 12.47
CA HIS A 433 14.99 -15.16 11.43
C HIS A 433 13.60 -14.54 11.23
N VAL A 434 13.55 -13.22 11.17
CA VAL A 434 12.33 -12.44 10.91
C VAL A 434 12.58 -11.54 9.70
N PHE A 435 11.89 -11.82 8.60
CA PHE A 435 11.91 -10.99 7.40
C PHE A 435 10.71 -10.05 7.40
N VAL A 436 10.94 -8.75 7.35
CA VAL A 436 9.93 -7.72 7.12
C VAL A 436 10.14 -7.15 5.72
N ASP A 437 9.37 -7.62 4.75
CA ASP A 437 9.44 -7.14 3.35
C ASP A 437 8.52 -5.92 3.12
N GLU A 438 8.87 -5.11 2.12
CA GLU A 438 8.27 -3.80 1.86
C GLU A 438 8.28 -2.90 3.12
N ALA A 439 9.32 -3.00 3.96
CA ALA A 439 9.44 -2.26 5.23
C ALA A 439 9.41 -0.73 5.04
N GLY A 440 9.88 -0.24 3.88
CA GLY A 440 9.79 1.17 3.51
C GLY A 440 8.36 1.70 3.32
N ALA A 441 7.38 0.81 3.14
CA ALA A 441 5.97 1.13 2.93
C ALA A 441 5.11 0.99 4.20
N SER A 442 5.70 0.62 5.34
CA SER A 442 5.03 0.52 6.65
C SER A 442 5.45 1.66 7.58
N THR A 443 4.59 2.06 8.52
CA THR A 443 5.02 2.97 9.60
C THR A 443 5.98 2.23 10.52
N GLU A 444 6.80 2.97 11.26
CA GLU A 444 7.70 2.34 12.24
C GLU A 444 6.94 1.50 13.28
N PRO A 445 5.87 1.97 13.95
CA PRO A 445 5.07 1.14 14.85
C PRO A 445 4.45 -0.10 14.20
N GLU A 446 4.14 -0.04 12.90
CA GLU A 446 3.62 -1.20 12.16
C GLU A 446 4.70 -2.28 11.97
N SER A 447 5.93 -1.89 11.59
CA SER A 447 7.07 -2.81 11.52
C SER A 447 7.34 -3.49 12.86
N LEU A 448 7.19 -2.77 13.97
CA LEU A 448 7.38 -3.31 15.32
C LEU A 448 6.43 -4.47 15.64
N ILE A 449 5.24 -4.54 15.03
CA ILE A 449 4.31 -5.67 15.24
C ILE A 449 4.97 -7.01 14.88
N GLY A 450 5.81 -7.03 13.84
CA GLY A 450 6.51 -8.23 13.38
C GLY A 450 7.77 -8.58 14.19
N ILE A 451 8.25 -7.66 15.03
CA ILE A 451 9.51 -7.77 15.77
C ILE A 451 9.23 -8.02 17.25
N MET A 452 8.36 -7.22 17.85
CA MET A 452 8.06 -7.24 19.28
C MET A 452 7.32 -8.51 19.67
N GLY A 453 7.83 -9.21 20.69
CA GLY A 453 7.32 -10.52 21.10
C GLY A 453 7.74 -11.67 20.18
N ILE A 454 8.47 -11.41 19.10
CA ILE A 454 9.03 -12.43 18.20
C ILE A 454 10.55 -12.55 18.39
N LYS A 455 11.29 -11.43 18.29
CA LYS A 455 12.71 -11.39 18.61
C LYS A 455 12.87 -11.29 20.12
N GLN A 456 13.22 -12.39 20.76
CA GLN A 456 13.51 -12.42 22.21
C GLN A 456 14.94 -12.90 22.51
N GLN A 457 15.64 -13.44 21.52
CA GLN A 457 17.02 -13.91 21.64
C GLN A 457 17.95 -13.08 20.77
N ALA A 458 19.23 -13.05 21.15
CA ALA A 458 20.27 -12.34 20.42
C ALA A 458 20.52 -12.93 19.02
N ASP A 459 20.43 -14.25 18.88
CA ASP A 459 20.61 -15.02 17.63
C ASP A 459 19.37 -15.04 16.72
N CYS A 460 18.28 -14.37 17.12
CA CYS A 460 17.16 -14.11 16.23
C CYS A 460 17.44 -12.85 15.38
N HIS A 461 17.70 -13.04 14.08
CA HIS A 461 18.08 -11.94 13.19
C HIS A 461 16.85 -11.30 12.52
N VAL A 462 16.76 -9.96 12.52
CA VAL A 462 15.71 -9.22 11.81
C VAL A 462 16.27 -8.69 10.48
N ILE A 463 15.61 -9.02 9.38
CA ILE A 463 15.95 -8.60 8.03
C ILE A 463 14.84 -7.70 7.51
N LEU A 464 15.15 -6.42 7.28
CA LEU A 464 14.24 -5.45 6.66
C LEU A 464 14.57 -5.35 5.17
N SER A 465 13.57 -5.56 4.32
CA SER A 465 13.71 -5.38 2.87
C SER A 465 12.74 -4.32 2.37
N GLY A 466 13.18 -3.51 1.42
CA GLY A 466 12.29 -2.57 0.74
C GLY A 466 13.00 -1.45 0.01
N ASP A 467 12.24 -0.38 -0.22
CA ASP A 467 12.72 0.85 -0.83
C ASP A 467 12.03 2.08 -0.20
N HIS A 468 12.72 2.76 0.70
CA HIS A 468 12.22 3.98 1.36
C HIS A 468 12.04 5.18 0.42
N LYS A 469 12.48 5.09 -0.85
CA LYS A 469 12.30 6.12 -1.88
C LYS A 469 11.06 5.87 -2.75
N GLN A 470 10.37 4.74 -2.59
CA GLN A 470 9.04 4.47 -3.16
C GLN A 470 7.94 4.85 -2.15
N LEU A 471 6.67 4.47 -2.42
CA LEU A 471 5.53 4.81 -1.57
C LEU A 471 5.78 4.40 -0.11
N GLY A 472 5.59 5.35 0.80
CA GLY A 472 5.58 5.11 2.24
C GLY A 472 4.19 4.67 2.72
N ALA A 473 4.05 4.57 4.05
CA ALA A 473 2.79 4.25 4.68
C ALA A 473 1.68 5.27 4.36
N VAL A 474 0.44 4.79 4.30
CA VAL A 474 -0.74 5.63 4.12
C VAL A 474 -1.21 6.09 5.49
N ILE A 475 -1.17 7.40 5.71
CA ILE A 475 -1.57 8.06 6.96
C ILE A 475 -2.72 9.00 6.65
N LYS A 476 -3.80 8.93 7.43
CA LYS A 476 -4.99 9.77 7.21
C LYS A 476 -4.82 11.17 7.79
N SER A 477 -4.11 11.30 8.92
CA SER A 477 -3.84 12.57 9.57
C SER A 477 -2.59 13.23 8.99
N ASP A 478 -2.79 14.33 8.26
CA ASP A 478 -1.69 15.19 7.79
C ASP A 478 -0.80 15.65 8.94
N ARG A 479 -1.39 15.88 10.12
CA ARG A 479 -0.65 16.28 11.31
C ARG A 479 0.27 15.16 11.81
N ALA A 480 -0.22 13.94 11.95
CA ALA A 480 0.63 12.80 12.35
C ALA A 480 1.75 12.55 11.32
N ALA A 481 1.42 12.63 10.03
CA ALA A 481 2.40 12.52 8.95
C ALA A 481 3.49 13.60 9.03
N SER A 482 3.10 14.87 9.23
CA SER A 482 4.02 16.01 9.35
C SER A 482 4.96 15.92 10.55
N LEU A 483 4.54 15.23 11.60
CA LEU A 483 5.31 15.01 12.82
C LEU A 483 6.11 13.69 12.77
N GLY A 484 6.19 13.02 11.63
CA GLY A 484 7.14 11.92 11.40
C GLY A 484 6.55 10.51 11.45
N LEU A 485 5.23 10.32 11.65
CA LEU A 485 4.62 8.97 11.63
C LEU A 485 4.79 8.28 10.25
N GLY A 486 4.98 9.08 9.19
CA GLY A 486 5.21 8.60 7.82
C GLY A 486 6.61 8.03 7.57
N ASN A 487 7.54 8.21 8.52
CA ASN A 487 8.86 7.61 8.43
C ASN A 487 8.77 6.14 8.84
N SER A 488 9.32 5.26 7.99
CA SER A 488 9.41 3.83 8.30
C SER A 488 10.60 3.53 9.21
N LEU A 489 10.57 2.37 9.89
CA LEU A 489 11.72 1.86 10.64
C LEU A 489 12.98 1.80 9.78
N MET A 490 12.83 1.27 8.56
CA MET A 490 13.91 1.16 7.58
C MET A 490 14.49 2.53 7.22
N GLU A 491 13.64 3.54 6.99
CA GLU A 491 14.07 4.89 6.67
C GLU A 491 14.82 5.56 7.83
N ARG A 492 14.34 5.40 9.07
CA ARG A 492 15.03 5.92 10.25
C ARG A 492 16.40 5.27 10.43
N LEU A 493 16.49 3.94 10.33
CA LEU A 493 17.74 3.21 10.47
C LEU A 493 18.75 3.61 9.40
N LEU A 494 18.34 3.72 8.12
CA LEU A 494 19.22 4.15 7.02
C LEU A 494 19.75 5.58 7.18
N ARG A 495 19.10 6.43 7.98
CA ARG A 495 19.59 7.78 8.32
C ARG A 495 20.51 7.78 9.54
N SER A 496 20.57 6.69 10.30
CA SER A 496 21.39 6.62 11.50
C SER A 496 22.87 6.46 11.14
N PRO A 497 23.80 6.98 11.97
CA PRO A 497 25.21 7.02 11.63
C PRO A 497 25.86 5.66 11.29
N CYS A 498 25.44 4.57 11.92
CA CYS A 498 26.01 3.25 11.64
C CYS A 498 25.60 2.70 10.26
N TYR A 499 24.48 3.13 9.69
CA TYR A 499 24.06 2.77 8.33
C TYR A 499 24.45 3.82 7.27
N ALA A 500 25.15 4.89 7.67
CA ALA A 500 25.58 5.92 6.74
C ALA A 500 26.54 5.34 5.70
N LEU A 501 26.49 5.92 4.49
CA LEU A 501 27.49 5.66 3.46
C LEU A 501 28.74 6.49 3.77
N ASP A 502 29.93 5.94 3.52
CA ASP A 502 31.16 6.73 3.52
C ASP A 502 31.24 7.63 2.26
N GLY A 503 32.27 8.47 2.17
CA GLY A 503 32.47 9.38 1.04
C GLY A 503 32.63 8.69 -0.32
N ASN A 504 32.90 7.38 -0.33
CA ASN A 504 33.06 6.56 -1.53
C ASN A 504 31.81 5.70 -1.82
N GLY A 505 30.74 5.83 -1.02
CA GLY A 505 29.51 5.05 -1.14
C GLY A 505 29.61 3.64 -0.54
N ASN A 506 30.67 3.32 0.20
CA ASN A 506 30.76 2.05 0.93
C ASN A 506 29.88 2.09 2.19
N TYR A 507 29.59 0.91 2.72
CA TYR A 507 28.74 0.74 3.88
C TYR A 507 29.16 -0.49 4.69
N ASP A 508 28.72 -0.57 5.94
CA ASP A 508 28.93 -1.74 6.77
C ASP A 508 28.09 -2.93 6.25
N HIS A 509 28.77 -3.88 5.61
CA HIS A 509 28.19 -5.09 5.05
C HIS A 509 27.57 -6.03 6.10
N THR A 510 27.86 -5.85 7.40
CA THR A 510 27.30 -6.68 8.48
C THR A 510 25.87 -6.29 8.86
N ILE A 511 25.44 -5.07 8.48
CA ILE A 511 24.10 -4.53 8.81
C ILE A 511 23.30 -4.11 7.58
N GLN A 512 23.90 -3.97 6.40
CA GLN A 512 23.15 -3.64 5.20
C GLN A 512 23.75 -4.20 3.91
N THR A 513 22.89 -4.31 2.90
CA THR A 513 23.25 -4.49 1.50
C THR A 513 22.37 -3.62 0.62
N ARG A 514 22.98 -3.02 -0.41
CA ARG A 514 22.32 -2.13 -1.37
C ARG A 514 22.39 -2.73 -2.76
N LEU A 515 21.24 -3.15 -3.30
CA LEU A 515 21.15 -3.71 -4.66
C LEU A 515 21.13 -2.59 -5.69
N ARG A 516 21.94 -2.69 -6.76
CA ARG A 516 22.10 -1.61 -7.76
C ARG A 516 21.69 -2.01 -9.18
N ARG A 517 21.85 -3.27 -9.55
CA ARG A 517 21.56 -3.78 -10.90
C ARG A 517 20.06 -3.95 -11.12
N ASN A 518 19.50 -3.25 -12.09
CA ASN A 518 18.10 -3.31 -12.48
C ASN A 518 17.91 -4.26 -13.67
N TYR A 519 17.07 -5.27 -13.48
CA TYR A 519 16.78 -6.32 -14.47
C TYR A 519 15.40 -6.16 -15.13
N ARG A 520 14.75 -5.00 -14.95
CA ARG A 520 13.34 -4.80 -15.32
C ARG A 520 13.16 -3.97 -16.58
N SER A 521 13.86 -2.83 -16.63
CA SER A 521 13.46 -1.71 -17.49
C SER A 521 14.55 -1.34 -18.49
N HIS A 522 14.12 -0.77 -19.61
CA HIS A 522 14.99 -0.17 -20.61
C HIS A 522 15.97 0.82 -19.98
N PRO A 523 17.25 0.86 -20.40
CA PRO A 523 18.27 1.74 -19.80
C PRO A 523 17.85 3.21 -19.66
N GLN A 524 17.21 3.80 -20.67
CA GLN A 524 16.73 5.20 -20.59
C GLN A 524 15.58 5.40 -19.60
N ILE A 525 14.72 4.39 -19.38
CA ILE A 525 13.67 4.45 -18.35
C ILE A 525 14.32 4.37 -16.96
N VAL A 526 15.30 3.47 -16.77
CA VAL A 526 16.09 3.37 -15.53
C VAL A 526 16.77 4.69 -15.24
N ARG A 527 17.46 5.26 -16.23
CA ARG A 527 18.18 6.54 -16.12
C ARG A 527 17.29 7.65 -15.56
N LEU A 528 16.05 7.78 -16.06
CA LEU A 528 15.13 8.85 -15.67
C LEU A 528 14.90 8.90 -14.16
N TYR A 529 14.54 7.78 -13.53
CA TYR A 529 14.30 7.75 -12.08
C TYR A 529 15.59 7.56 -11.27
N ASN A 530 16.65 7.00 -11.87
CA ASN A 530 17.96 6.88 -11.24
C ASN A 530 18.58 8.26 -10.96
N GLU A 531 18.49 9.18 -11.92
CA GLU A 531 18.97 10.56 -11.77
C GLU A 531 18.10 11.33 -10.76
N LEU A 532 16.78 11.21 -10.84
CA LEU A 532 15.86 11.92 -9.96
C LEU A 532 15.93 11.46 -8.50
N TYR A 533 16.10 10.16 -8.25
CA TYR A 533 15.85 9.58 -6.93
C TYR A 533 16.98 8.72 -6.39
N TYR A 534 17.89 8.20 -7.21
CA TYR A 534 18.91 7.21 -6.76
C TYR A 534 20.35 7.66 -7.01
N ASN A 535 20.61 8.96 -7.16
CA ASN A 535 21.96 9.54 -7.26
C ASN A 535 22.82 8.90 -8.37
N ASN A 536 22.21 8.43 -9.46
CA ASN A 536 22.88 7.69 -10.52
C ASN A 536 23.58 6.39 -10.07
N GLU A 537 23.18 5.80 -8.93
CA GLU A 537 23.78 4.58 -8.40
C GLU A 537 23.30 3.31 -9.13
N LEU A 538 22.12 3.34 -9.78
CA LEU A 538 21.56 2.16 -10.45
C LEU A 538 22.24 1.83 -11.77
N LEU A 539 22.35 0.53 -12.04
CA LEU A 539 22.94 -0.03 -13.26
C LEU A 539 21.85 -0.77 -14.04
N ALA A 540 21.59 -0.39 -15.29
CA ALA A 540 20.64 -1.12 -16.13
C ALA A 540 21.30 -2.42 -16.65
N ASP A 541 20.72 -3.56 -16.31
CA ASP A 541 21.25 -4.91 -16.59
C ASP A 541 20.16 -5.87 -17.11
N ALA A 542 19.04 -5.28 -17.56
CA ALA A 542 17.96 -6.03 -18.21
C ALA A 542 18.39 -6.52 -19.59
N GLN A 543 17.98 -7.73 -19.96
CA GLN A 543 18.30 -8.29 -21.28
C GLN A 543 17.66 -7.44 -22.38
N PRO A 544 18.41 -6.99 -23.41
CA PRO A 544 17.89 -6.12 -24.47
C PRO A 544 16.63 -6.67 -25.16
N ALA A 545 16.55 -8.00 -25.33
CA ALA A 545 15.40 -8.66 -25.94
C ALA A 545 14.08 -8.43 -25.17
N ASP A 546 14.15 -8.28 -23.85
CA ASP A 546 12.98 -8.13 -22.98
C ASP A 546 12.50 -6.66 -22.91
N VAL A 547 13.41 -5.70 -23.10
CA VAL A 547 13.14 -4.27 -22.87
C VAL A 547 13.06 -3.43 -24.14
N ASN A 548 13.56 -3.92 -25.28
CA ASN A 548 13.57 -3.17 -26.55
C ASN A 548 12.35 -3.41 -27.43
N MET A 549 11.28 -4.02 -26.90
CA MET A 549 10.03 -4.28 -27.65
C MET A 549 9.54 -3.03 -28.40
N ALA A 550 9.63 -1.84 -27.78
CA ALA A 550 9.15 -0.59 -28.34
C ALA A 550 10.16 0.15 -29.22
N ALA A 551 11.43 -0.24 -29.25
CA ALA A 551 12.51 0.56 -29.84
C ALA A 551 12.30 0.89 -31.33
N LYS A 552 11.52 0.09 -32.07
CA LYS A 552 11.23 0.32 -33.49
C LYS A 552 9.78 0.75 -33.75
N TRP A 553 9.08 1.25 -32.73
CA TRP A 553 7.71 1.72 -32.88
C TRP A 553 7.67 3.03 -33.65
N SER A 554 6.80 3.14 -34.66
CA SER A 554 6.77 4.27 -35.60
C SER A 554 6.39 5.61 -34.98
N LEU A 555 5.89 5.63 -33.74
CA LEU A 555 5.57 6.85 -33.00
C LEU A 555 6.74 7.37 -32.14
N LEU A 556 7.82 6.59 -31.97
CA LEU A 556 9.05 7.06 -31.35
C LEU A 556 9.95 7.63 -32.45
N GLN A 557 10.24 8.93 -32.40
CA GLN A 557 11.20 9.55 -33.30
C GLN A 557 12.61 9.05 -32.98
N ASN A 558 12.92 8.94 -31.69
CA ASN A 558 14.11 8.27 -31.20
C ASN A 558 13.73 6.94 -30.54
N GLY A 559 13.99 5.85 -31.25
CA GLY A 559 13.75 4.48 -30.78
C GLY A 559 14.59 4.06 -29.58
N ASP A 560 15.76 4.66 -29.40
CA ASP A 560 16.67 4.38 -28.28
C ASP A 560 16.24 5.07 -26.98
N PHE A 561 15.20 5.92 -27.04
CA PHE A 561 14.61 6.60 -25.91
C PHE A 561 13.10 6.29 -25.84
N PRO A 562 12.66 5.13 -25.32
CA PRO A 562 11.26 4.70 -25.38
C PRO A 562 10.39 5.35 -24.29
N ILE A 563 10.45 6.68 -24.20
CA ILE A 563 9.69 7.51 -23.27
C ILE A 563 9.05 8.63 -24.08
N ILE A 564 7.73 8.70 -24.08
CA ILE A 564 6.96 9.74 -24.76
C ILE A 564 6.34 10.65 -23.71
N PHE A 565 6.47 11.96 -23.91
CA PHE A 565 5.63 12.94 -23.24
C PHE A 565 4.63 13.51 -24.23
N GLN A 566 3.35 13.17 -24.07
CA GLN A 566 2.25 13.71 -24.85
C GLN A 566 1.65 14.94 -24.14
N ALA A 567 1.89 16.11 -24.70
CA ALA A 567 1.29 17.35 -24.26
C ALA A 567 -0.21 17.40 -24.60
N THR A 568 -1.02 17.72 -23.59
CA THR A 568 -2.47 17.93 -23.71
C THR A 568 -2.90 19.14 -22.89
N HIS A 569 -3.74 20.01 -23.46
CA HIS A 569 -4.24 21.21 -22.78
C HIS A 569 -5.71 21.08 -22.36
N GLY A 570 -6.14 19.87 -22.01
CA GLY A 570 -7.50 19.60 -21.55
C GLY A 570 -7.72 20.19 -20.17
N VAL A 571 -8.92 20.71 -19.88
CA VAL A 571 -9.23 21.32 -18.60
C VAL A 571 -9.51 20.22 -17.55
N THR A 572 -8.99 20.40 -16.33
CA THR A 572 -9.34 19.51 -15.22
C THR A 572 -10.74 19.85 -14.72
N GLU A 573 -11.60 18.84 -14.67
CA GLU A 573 -12.96 18.95 -14.14
C GLU A 573 -13.04 18.20 -12.80
N ARG A 574 -13.85 18.71 -11.86
CA ARG A 574 -14.22 17.97 -10.65
C ARG A 574 -15.46 17.14 -10.95
N GLU A 575 -15.45 15.89 -10.50
CA GLU A 575 -16.66 15.06 -10.59
C GLU A 575 -17.76 15.67 -9.72
N GLN A 576 -19.00 15.77 -10.25
CA GLN A 576 -20.14 16.44 -9.60
C GLN A 576 -20.43 15.95 -8.17
N HIS A 577 -19.99 14.74 -7.84
CA HIS A 577 -20.27 14.11 -6.56
C HIS A 577 -18.98 13.62 -5.84
N SER A 578 -17.79 14.08 -6.22
CA SER A 578 -16.53 13.69 -5.56
C SER A 578 -15.53 14.85 -5.49
N THR A 579 -14.59 14.78 -4.55
CA THR A 579 -13.39 15.63 -4.54
C THR A 579 -12.35 15.18 -5.58
N SER A 580 -12.56 14.02 -6.22
CA SER A 580 -11.68 13.50 -7.27
C SER A 580 -11.85 14.26 -8.58
N THR A 581 -10.77 14.31 -9.37
CA THR A 581 -10.71 15.08 -10.61
C THR A 581 -10.58 14.17 -11.83
N ILE A 582 -11.10 14.65 -12.96
CA ILE A 582 -11.03 13.99 -14.27
C ILE A 582 -10.47 14.93 -15.34
N ASN A 583 -9.94 14.34 -16.41
CA ASN A 583 -9.56 15.06 -17.62
C ASN A 583 -9.97 14.22 -18.82
N THR A 584 -11.05 14.62 -19.48
CA THR A 584 -11.67 13.86 -20.57
C THR A 584 -10.80 13.85 -21.84
N LEU A 585 -10.02 14.92 -22.08
CA LEU A 585 -9.10 14.97 -23.21
C LEU A 585 -7.97 13.95 -23.05
N GLU A 586 -7.39 13.85 -21.86
CA GLU A 586 -6.36 12.84 -21.59
C GLU A 586 -6.91 11.42 -21.79
N VAL A 587 -8.16 11.14 -21.40
CA VAL A 587 -8.82 9.84 -21.69
C VAL A 587 -8.91 9.59 -23.19
N LYS A 588 -9.33 10.58 -23.99
CA LYS A 588 -9.42 10.44 -25.46
C LYS A 588 -8.06 10.14 -26.08
N VAL A 589 -7.02 10.86 -25.66
CA VAL A 589 -5.64 10.67 -26.11
C VAL A 589 -5.12 9.28 -25.72
N LEU A 590 -5.42 8.83 -24.50
CA LEU A 590 -5.04 7.52 -24.03
C LEU A 590 -5.72 6.41 -24.85
N LYS A 591 -7.02 6.51 -25.11
CA LYS A 591 -7.76 5.57 -25.97
C LYS A 591 -7.12 5.45 -27.35
N TRP A 592 -6.70 6.58 -27.93
CA TRP A 592 -6.02 6.60 -29.22
C TRP A 592 -4.70 5.83 -29.20
N TYR A 593 -3.87 6.02 -28.16
CA TYR A 593 -2.62 5.26 -28.01
C TYR A 593 -2.89 3.76 -27.89
N VAL A 594 -3.84 3.37 -27.05
CA VAL A 594 -4.23 1.96 -26.85
C VAL A 594 -4.69 1.33 -28.17
N GLN A 595 -5.56 2.01 -28.93
CA GLN A 595 -6.00 1.52 -30.24
C GLN A 595 -4.85 1.36 -31.23
N ARG A 596 -3.89 2.30 -31.27
CA ARG A 596 -2.72 2.19 -32.16
C ARG A 596 -1.77 1.05 -31.80
N LEU A 597 -1.58 0.79 -30.51
CA LEU A 597 -0.78 -0.34 -30.04
C LEU A 597 -1.36 -1.67 -30.53
N PHE A 598 -2.68 -1.79 -30.69
CA PHE A 598 -3.32 -2.99 -31.24
C PHE A 598 -3.43 -3.01 -32.77
N LEU A 599 -3.83 -1.89 -33.40
CA LEU A 599 -4.07 -1.83 -34.85
C LEU A 599 -2.80 -2.07 -35.67
N ASN A 600 -1.67 -1.48 -35.25
CA ASN A 600 -0.41 -1.55 -36.00
C ASN A 600 0.62 -2.47 -35.34
N GLY A 601 0.30 -3.01 -34.15
CA GLY A 601 1.27 -3.64 -33.27
C GLY A 601 2.45 -2.71 -32.97
N ILE A 602 3.55 -3.30 -32.50
CA ILE A 602 4.87 -2.69 -32.59
C ILE A 602 5.64 -3.43 -33.69
N LYS A 603 5.59 -2.89 -34.91
CA LYS A 603 6.25 -3.44 -36.11
C LYS A 603 5.88 -4.91 -36.39
N GLY A 604 4.60 -5.26 -36.24
CA GLY A 604 4.10 -6.62 -36.47
C GLY A 604 4.18 -7.56 -35.26
N ALA A 605 4.85 -7.15 -34.16
CA ALA A 605 4.74 -7.86 -32.90
C ALA A 605 3.35 -7.60 -32.29
N CYS A 606 2.64 -8.69 -31.97
CA CYS A 606 1.31 -8.63 -31.35
C CYS A 606 1.44 -8.17 -29.89
N VAL A 607 0.95 -6.97 -29.60
CA VAL A 607 0.79 -6.47 -28.22
C VAL A 607 -0.47 -7.09 -27.64
N GLN A 608 -0.36 -7.78 -26.50
CA GLN A 608 -1.52 -8.34 -25.81
C GLN A 608 -2.10 -7.32 -24.82
N GLN A 609 -3.39 -7.41 -24.52
CA GLN A 609 -4.02 -6.53 -23.52
C GLN A 609 -3.30 -6.57 -22.16
N LYS A 610 -2.84 -7.76 -21.75
CA LYS A 610 -2.10 -7.98 -20.51
C LYS A 610 -0.73 -7.29 -20.46
N ASP A 611 -0.18 -6.89 -21.61
CA ASP A 611 1.12 -6.22 -21.72
C ASP A 611 1.01 -4.71 -21.43
N ILE A 612 -0.22 -4.19 -21.37
CA ILE A 612 -0.52 -2.77 -21.16
C ILE A 612 -1.00 -2.55 -19.72
N GLY A 613 -0.42 -1.55 -19.06
CA GLY A 613 -0.94 -0.98 -17.82
C GLY A 613 -1.23 0.51 -17.96
N ILE A 614 -2.33 0.96 -17.37
CA ILE A 614 -2.73 2.36 -17.31
C ILE A 614 -2.74 2.83 -15.86
N ILE A 615 -2.00 3.91 -15.59
CA ILE A 615 -1.86 4.53 -14.28
C ILE A 615 -2.44 5.94 -14.30
N ALA A 616 -3.28 6.27 -13.32
CA ALA A 616 -3.72 7.64 -13.08
C ALA A 616 -3.80 7.94 -11.57
N PRO A 617 -3.45 9.14 -11.10
CA PRO A 617 -3.39 9.46 -9.68
C PRO A 617 -4.77 9.65 -9.02
N TYR A 618 -5.86 9.76 -9.79
CA TYR A 618 -7.19 10.07 -9.29
C TYR A 618 -8.17 8.92 -9.54
N ALA A 619 -8.89 8.51 -8.50
CA ALA A 619 -9.85 7.40 -8.55
C ALA A 619 -10.97 7.63 -9.58
N ALA A 620 -11.49 8.86 -9.74
CA ALA A 620 -12.48 9.16 -10.76
C ALA A 620 -11.93 8.99 -12.18
N GLN A 621 -10.69 9.44 -12.43
CA GLN A 621 -10.03 9.21 -13.72
C GLN A 621 -9.83 7.71 -13.98
N VAL A 622 -9.42 6.94 -12.97
CA VAL A 622 -9.28 5.48 -13.07
C VAL A 622 -10.60 4.80 -13.43
N ARG A 623 -11.70 5.19 -12.79
CA ARG A 623 -13.04 4.66 -13.13
C ARG A 623 -13.42 4.99 -14.57
N LEU A 624 -13.28 6.25 -14.98
CA LEU A 624 -13.58 6.70 -16.33
C LEU A 624 -12.74 5.96 -17.39
N LEU A 625 -11.45 5.73 -17.11
CA LEU A 625 -10.55 4.96 -17.96
C LEU A 625 -10.96 3.48 -18.04
N LYS A 626 -11.29 2.84 -16.91
CA LYS A 626 -11.78 1.45 -16.88
C LYS A 626 -13.03 1.28 -17.73
N GLU A 627 -14.03 2.14 -17.52
CA GLU A 627 -15.27 2.12 -18.30
C GLU A 627 -14.99 2.34 -19.80
N SER A 628 -14.06 3.24 -20.12
CA SER A 628 -13.66 3.51 -21.50
C SER A 628 -12.95 2.33 -22.17
N MET A 629 -12.10 1.59 -21.46
CA MET A 629 -11.45 0.39 -21.97
C MET A 629 -12.46 -0.75 -22.18
N ILE A 630 -13.36 -0.97 -21.22
CA ILE A 630 -14.42 -1.98 -21.33
C ILE A 630 -15.34 -1.70 -22.53
N LYS A 631 -15.73 -0.43 -22.74
CA LYS A 631 -16.53 -0.02 -23.92
C LYS A 631 -15.83 -0.28 -25.25
N LEU A 632 -14.49 -0.33 -25.27
CA LEU A 632 -13.70 -0.68 -26.45
C LEU A 632 -13.47 -2.20 -26.60
N GLY A 633 -14.01 -3.03 -25.70
CA GLY A 633 -13.78 -4.49 -25.69
C GLY A 633 -12.46 -4.92 -25.05
N TYR A 634 -11.78 -4.02 -24.33
CA TYR A 634 -10.53 -4.32 -23.64
C TYR A 634 -10.78 -4.59 -22.16
N HIS A 635 -10.82 -5.88 -21.80
CA HIS A 635 -11.12 -6.35 -20.43
C HIS A 635 -9.87 -6.70 -19.61
N ASP A 636 -8.77 -7.03 -20.29
CA ASP A 636 -7.54 -7.51 -19.65
C ASP A 636 -6.46 -6.43 -19.51
N ILE A 637 -6.75 -5.19 -19.95
CA ILE A 637 -5.89 -4.03 -19.68
C ILE A 637 -6.04 -3.64 -18.22
N GLU A 638 -4.92 -3.61 -17.52
CA GLU A 638 -4.92 -3.24 -16.12
C GLU A 638 -5.00 -1.72 -15.97
N VAL A 639 -5.95 -1.22 -15.17
CA VAL A 639 -6.11 0.22 -14.90
C VAL A 639 -6.18 0.43 -13.40
N GLY A 640 -5.40 1.37 -12.87
CA GLY A 640 -5.33 1.58 -11.42
C GLY A 640 -4.65 2.86 -10.99
N CYS A 641 -4.78 3.16 -9.70
CA CYS A 641 -4.01 4.23 -9.06
C CYS A 641 -2.54 3.81 -8.90
N VAL A 642 -1.66 4.77 -8.62
CA VAL A 642 -0.23 4.53 -8.38
C VAL A 642 -0.03 3.50 -7.26
N GLU A 643 -0.84 3.59 -6.20
CA GLU A 643 -0.83 2.71 -5.04
C GLU A 643 -1.17 1.26 -5.41
N ALA A 644 -2.11 1.04 -6.33
CA ALA A 644 -2.50 -0.30 -6.80
C ALA A 644 -1.41 -0.97 -7.65
N TYR A 645 -0.50 -0.17 -8.23
CA TYR A 645 0.60 -0.61 -9.08
C TYR A 645 1.91 -0.86 -8.34
N GLN A 646 1.96 -0.65 -7.02
CA GLN A 646 3.15 -1.01 -6.24
C GLN A 646 3.41 -2.51 -6.34
N GLY A 647 4.66 -2.87 -6.64
CA GLY A 647 5.08 -4.26 -6.90
C GLY A 647 4.65 -4.84 -8.27
N ARG A 648 3.81 -4.14 -9.04
CA ARG A 648 3.41 -4.55 -10.39
C ARG A 648 4.33 -3.95 -11.44
N GLU A 649 4.33 -4.53 -12.64
CA GLU A 649 5.15 -4.10 -13.79
C GLU A 649 4.49 -4.55 -15.09
N LYS A 650 4.67 -3.77 -16.16
CA LYS A 650 4.15 -4.10 -17.50
C LYS A 650 5.15 -3.71 -18.59
N PRO A 651 5.19 -4.43 -19.72
CA PRO A 651 5.93 -4.00 -20.92
C PRO A 651 5.65 -2.54 -21.29
N ILE A 652 4.37 -2.15 -21.31
CA ILE A 652 3.93 -0.82 -21.72
C ILE A 652 3.12 -0.19 -20.59
N ILE A 653 3.52 1.01 -20.17
CA ILE A 653 2.78 1.82 -19.20
C ILE A 653 2.35 3.14 -19.82
N LEU A 654 1.05 3.44 -19.71
CA LEU A 654 0.47 4.72 -20.04
C LEU A 654 0.06 5.44 -18.75
N VAL A 655 0.41 6.72 -18.66
CA VAL A 655 0.14 7.57 -17.51
C VAL A 655 -0.76 8.73 -17.93
N SER A 656 -1.86 8.93 -17.21
CA SER A 656 -2.68 10.15 -17.29
C SER A 656 -2.46 10.98 -16.03
N LEU A 657 -1.91 12.20 -16.17
CA LEU A 657 -1.58 13.08 -15.05
C LEU A 657 -2.76 13.93 -14.58
N VAL A 658 -3.76 14.13 -15.42
CA VAL A 658 -5.07 14.79 -15.15
C VAL A 658 -4.98 16.30 -14.90
N ARG A 659 -4.00 16.76 -14.11
CA ARG A 659 -3.92 18.14 -13.61
C ARG A 659 -3.47 19.12 -14.68
N SER A 660 -4.29 20.15 -14.87
CA SER A 660 -4.17 21.14 -15.91
C SER A 660 -4.75 22.47 -15.41
N PHE A 661 -3.93 23.53 -15.39
CA PHE A 661 -4.23 24.87 -14.89
C PHE A 661 -4.63 24.93 -13.40
N PHE A 662 -4.21 23.94 -12.61
CA PHE A 662 -4.44 23.89 -11.17
C PHE A 662 -3.20 23.39 -10.41
N ASN A 663 -3.17 23.59 -9.09
CA ASN A 663 -2.11 23.08 -8.21
C ASN A 663 -2.00 21.55 -8.28
N LEU A 664 -0.80 21.02 -8.52
CA LEU A 664 -0.50 19.60 -8.75
C LEU A 664 -1.00 18.63 -7.68
N GLY A 665 -1.21 19.09 -6.43
CA GLY A 665 -1.73 18.24 -5.34
C GLY A 665 -0.89 16.98 -5.14
N PHE A 666 -1.52 15.80 -5.19
CA PHE A 666 -0.87 14.49 -5.02
C PHE A 666 0.30 14.21 -5.98
N LEU A 667 0.36 14.86 -7.15
CA LEU A 667 1.47 14.70 -8.09
C LEU A 667 2.79 15.30 -7.60
N ARG A 668 2.77 16.15 -6.56
CA ARG A 668 3.99 16.73 -5.97
C ARG A 668 4.81 15.71 -5.16
N ASN A 669 4.23 14.54 -4.85
CA ASN A 669 4.91 13.55 -4.04
C ASN A 669 5.96 12.80 -4.90
N PRO A 670 7.27 12.95 -4.62
CA PRO A 670 8.33 12.33 -5.42
C PRO A 670 8.27 10.80 -5.36
N ARG A 671 7.83 10.21 -4.24
CA ARG A 671 7.69 8.76 -4.08
C ARG A 671 6.63 8.18 -5.01
N ARG A 672 5.52 8.90 -5.23
CA ARG A 672 4.47 8.52 -6.20
C ARG A 672 4.99 8.57 -7.63
N LEU A 673 5.70 9.64 -7.98
CA LEU A 673 6.31 9.80 -9.29
C LEU A 673 7.34 8.70 -9.54
N ASN A 674 8.21 8.40 -8.58
CA ASN A 674 9.17 7.30 -8.66
C ASN A 674 8.49 5.95 -8.93
N VAL A 675 7.43 5.60 -8.19
CA VAL A 675 6.67 4.36 -8.45
C VAL A 675 6.12 4.38 -9.87
N MET A 676 5.45 5.46 -10.28
CA MET A 676 4.83 5.59 -11.60
C MET A 676 5.82 5.40 -12.75
N LEU A 677 7.00 6.04 -12.69
CA LEU A 677 8.04 5.93 -13.72
C LEU A 677 8.66 4.54 -13.80
N SER A 678 8.77 3.85 -12.65
CA SER A 678 9.48 2.57 -12.53
C SER A 678 8.62 1.31 -12.80
N ARG A 679 7.38 1.48 -13.30
CA ARG A 679 6.48 0.37 -13.66
C ARG A 679 6.69 -0.15 -15.08
N ALA A 680 7.23 0.67 -15.97
CA ALA A 680 7.41 0.35 -17.39
C ALA A 680 8.67 -0.50 -17.61
N LYS A 681 8.56 -1.58 -18.39
CA LYS A 681 9.74 -2.34 -18.85
C LYS A 681 10.29 -1.77 -20.15
N SER A 682 9.43 -1.56 -21.14
CA SER A 682 9.86 -1.31 -22.53
C SER A 682 9.39 0.03 -23.07
N LEU A 683 8.21 0.53 -22.67
CA LEU A 683 7.65 1.79 -23.16
C LEU A 683 6.91 2.54 -22.06
N LEU A 684 7.23 3.82 -21.90
CA LEU A 684 6.56 4.72 -20.98
C LEU A 684 5.92 5.89 -21.76
N ILE A 685 4.60 6.03 -21.69
CA ILE A 685 3.86 7.14 -22.31
C ILE A 685 3.23 7.98 -21.21
N ILE A 686 3.62 9.25 -21.11
CA ILE A 686 3.13 10.18 -20.11
C ILE A 686 2.25 11.23 -20.80
N ILE A 687 1.00 11.36 -20.39
CA ILE A 687 0.02 12.28 -20.94
C ILE A 687 -0.30 13.34 -19.89
N GLY A 688 -0.16 14.61 -20.23
CA GLY A 688 -0.50 15.70 -19.31
C GLY A 688 -0.27 17.10 -19.86
N ASN A 689 -0.63 18.12 -19.06
CA ASN A 689 -0.45 19.52 -19.44
C ASN A 689 0.96 20.04 -19.10
N PRO A 690 1.84 20.26 -20.09
CA PRO A 690 3.21 20.73 -19.84
C PRO A 690 3.27 22.12 -19.21
N VAL A 691 2.30 23.00 -19.49
CA VAL A 691 2.23 24.35 -18.92
C VAL A 691 2.06 24.29 -17.41
N THR A 692 1.27 23.34 -16.92
CA THR A 692 1.04 23.15 -15.47
C THR A 692 2.18 22.38 -14.83
N LEU A 693 2.65 21.32 -15.49
CA LEU A 693 3.62 20.39 -14.94
C LEU A 693 5.04 20.97 -14.87
N ARG A 694 5.42 21.88 -15.77
CA ARG A 694 6.77 22.49 -15.79
C ARG A 694 7.13 23.28 -14.53
N HIS A 695 6.14 23.67 -13.72
CA HIS A 695 6.37 24.34 -12.44
C HIS A 695 6.92 23.40 -11.36
N HIS A 696 6.93 22.09 -11.60
CA HIS A 696 7.55 21.10 -10.73
C HIS A 696 8.86 20.60 -11.34
N ARG A 697 9.94 20.63 -10.55
CA ARG A 697 11.30 20.31 -11.01
C ARG A 697 11.40 18.95 -11.71
N ASP A 698 10.80 17.90 -11.13
CA ASP A 698 10.90 16.54 -11.65
C ASP A 698 10.17 16.41 -13.01
N PHE A 699 8.99 17.01 -13.15
CA PHE A 699 8.27 16.99 -14.43
C PHE A 699 8.94 17.86 -15.48
N LYS A 700 9.52 19.01 -15.09
CA LYS A 700 10.33 19.84 -15.99
C LYS A 700 11.51 19.04 -16.55
N PHE A 701 12.21 18.29 -15.70
CA PHE A 701 13.29 17.39 -16.12
C PHE A 701 12.79 16.33 -17.12
N ILE A 702 11.71 15.61 -16.81
CA ILE A 702 11.14 14.58 -17.69
C ILE A 702 10.74 15.17 -19.05
N ILE A 703 10.07 16.33 -19.06
CA ILE A 703 9.66 17.01 -20.30
C ILE A 703 10.87 17.43 -21.12
N ASN A 704 11.92 17.96 -20.49
CA ASN A 704 13.14 18.38 -21.17
C ASN A 704 13.89 17.19 -21.79
N GLU A 705 13.98 16.06 -21.09
CA GLU A 705 14.58 14.83 -21.67
C GLU A 705 13.76 14.33 -22.87
N CYS A 706 12.42 14.35 -22.79
CA CYS A 706 11.59 13.98 -23.93
C CYS A 706 11.77 14.93 -25.12
N LYS A 707 11.94 16.24 -24.89
CA LYS A 707 12.22 17.23 -25.94
C LYS A 707 13.58 16.97 -26.59
N LYS A 708 14.62 16.81 -25.77
CA LYS A 708 16.00 16.54 -26.21
C LYS A 708 16.09 15.30 -27.11
N HIS A 709 15.29 14.29 -26.82
CA HIS A 709 15.25 13.04 -27.58
C HIS A 709 14.17 13.00 -28.67
N GLY A 710 13.48 14.10 -28.98
CA GLY A 710 12.46 14.16 -30.05
C GLY A 710 11.14 13.45 -29.72
N ASN A 711 10.96 12.94 -28.50
CA ASN A 711 9.76 12.20 -28.07
C ASN A 711 8.81 13.05 -27.19
N TYR A 712 8.89 14.38 -27.33
CA TYR A 712 7.88 15.31 -26.83
C TYR A 712 6.86 15.61 -27.93
N LEU A 713 5.63 15.16 -27.75
CA LEU A 713 4.56 15.25 -28.76
C LEU A 713 3.51 16.28 -28.34
N TYR A 714 3.10 17.15 -29.28
CA TYR A 714 2.09 18.18 -29.06
C TYR A 714 1.23 18.36 -30.32
N LYS A 715 0.00 18.87 -30.15
CA LYS A 715 -0.85 19.24 -31.30
C LYS A 715 -0.37 20.59 -31.85
N LYS A 716 0.11 20.64 -33.10
CA LYS A 716 0.26 21.92 -33.83
C LYS A 716 -1.13 22.54 -34.00
N LYS A 717 -1.30 23.80 -33.57
CA LYS A 717 -2.54 24.56 -33.78
C LYS A 717 -2.63 24.93 -35.27
N ASP A 718 -3.80 24.80 -35.89
CA ASP A 718 -4.08 25.52 -37.13
C ASP A 718 -4.05 27.02 -36.83
N VAL A 719 -3.08 27.71 -37.43
CA VAL A 719 -2.76 29.12 -37.15
C VAL A 719 -3.94 30.04 -37.52
N ASP A 720 -4.73 29.66 -38.54
CA ASP A 720 -5.87 30.43 -39.05
C ASP A 720 -7.05 30.55 -38.08
N LEU A 721 -7.25 29.57 -37.19
CA LEU A 721 -8.39 29.57 -36.27
C LEU A 721 -8.13 30.40 -35.01
N TRP A 722 -6.86 30.62 -34.66
CA TRP A 722 -6.46 31.40 -33.48
C TRP A 722 -6.47 32.91 -33.75
N GLN A 723 -6.02 33.35 -34.93
CA GLN A 723 -6.11 34.76 -35.34
C GLN A 723 -7.58 35.24 -35.39
N LYS A 724 -8.50 34.41 -35.89
CA LYS A 724 -9.94 34.70 -35.87
C LYS A 724 -10.56 34.74 -34.47
N ARG A 725 -9.94 34.11 -33.46
CA ARG A 725 -10.41 34.14 -32.07
C ARG A 725 -9.84 35.31 -31.27
N LEU A 726 -8.65 35.80 -31.63
CA LEU A 726 -8.07 37.02 -31.07
C LEU A 726 -8.83 38.28 -31.52
N LEU A 727 -9.25 38.34 -32.79
CA LEU A 727 -10.12 39.42 -33.32
C LEU A 727 -11.49 39.51 -32.62
N ASN A 728 -11.93 38.46 -31.92
CA ASN A 728 -13.18 38.43 -31.17
C ASN A 728 -12.98 38.60 -29.65
N TYR A 729 -11.75 38.85 -29.19
CA TYR A 729 -11.41 38.98 -27.76
C TYR A 729 -10.91 40.38 -27.38
N GLU A 730 -10.83 41.32 -28.34
CA GLU A 730 -10.45 42.73 -28.11
C GLU A 730 -11.63 43.64 -27.73
N GLU A 731 -12.86 43.12 -27.62
CA GLU A 731 -13.97 43.81 -26.96
C GLU A 731 -14.27 43.13 -25.63
N LEU A 732 -13.43 43.35 -24.61
CA LEU A 732 -13.74 43.27 -23.16
C LEU A 732 -12.45 43.13 -22.35
N SER A 733 -11.82 44.25 -21.98
CA SER A 733 -11.37 44.60 -20.62
C SER A 733 -10.19 45.58 -20.65
N ASP A 734 -10.50 46.85 -20.39
CA ASP A 734 -9.56 47.82 -19.85
C ASP A 734 -9.23 47.43 -18.40
N VAL A 735 -8.00 46.97 -18.14
CA VAL A 735 -7.28 47.21 -16.88
C VAL A 735 -5.78 47.20 -17.19
N GLU A 736 -5.14 48.34 -16.93
CA GLU A 736 -3.70 48.57 -16.96
C GLU A 736 -2.97 47.66 -15.96
N ASP A 737 -1.85 47.06 -16.35
CA ASP A 737 -0.63 47.07 -15.53
C ASP A 737 0.60 46.55 -16.31
N GLU A 738 1.66 47.34 -16.19
CA GLU A 738 2.93 47.28 -16.91
C GLU A 738 3.86 46.16 -16.43
N SER A 739 4.54 45.48 -17.38
CA SER A 739 6.01 45.25 -17.35
C SER A 739 6.42 44.28 -18.46
N GLU A 740 6.75 44.85 -19.62
CA GLU A 740 7.49 44.17 -20.68
C GLU A 740 8.98 44.09 -20.33
N SER A 741 9.61 42.94 -20.60
CA SER A 741 10.98 42.91 -21.14
C SER A 741 11.20 41.60 -21.91
N GLU A 742 11.14 41.77 -23.23
CA GLU A 742 12.01 41.24 -24.29
C GLU A 742 12.37 39.74 -24.28
N PHE A 743 11.71 38.98 -25.16
CA PHE A 743 12.29 37.80 -25.82
C PHE A 743 12.60 38.16 -27.27
N ASP A 744 13.88 38.04 -27.62
CA ASP A 744 14.47 38.26 -28.94
C ASP A 744 14.16 37.06 -29.85
N ASP A 745 13.26 37.27 -30.82
CA ASP A 745 12.93 36.33 -31.90
C ASP A 745 13.72 36.74 -33.16
N ASN A 746 14.95 36.26 -33.33
CA ASN A 746 15.67 36.29 -34.60
C ASN A 746 16.73 35.18 -34.69
N GLU A 747 16.30 33.94 -34.94
CA GLU A 747 17.15 32.98 -35.66
C GLU A 747 16.31 32.26 -36.73
N GLU A 748 16.62 32.55 -37.99
CA GLU A 748 16.10 31.87 -39.18
C GLU A 748 16.60 30.41 -39.22
N GLU A 749 15.69 29.43 -39.24
CA GLU A 749 16.03 28.03 -39.55
C GLU A 749 15.86 27.72 -41.05
N PRO A 750 16.80 26.97 -41.67
CA PRO A 750 16.83 26.72 -43.11
C PRO A 750 15.81 25.65 -43.57
N GLU A 751 15.40 25.76 -44.83
CA GLU A 751 14.53 24.82 -45.53
C GLU A 751 15.02 23.36 -45.47
N LEU A 752 14.40 22.55 -44.61
CA LEU A 752 14.44 21.08 -44.67
C LEU A 752 13.12 20.56 -45.22
N LYS A 753 13.12 20.25 -46.52
CA LYS A 753 12.06 19.48 -47.19
C LYS A 753 12.03 18.05 -46.65
N GLU A 754 10.80 17.57 -46.40
CA GLU A 754 10.40 16.18 -46.10
C GLU A 754 10.73 15.60 -44.72
N HIS A 755 9.89 15.91 -43.72
CA HIS A 755 9.51 14.92 -42.69
C HIS A 755 8.05 15.13 -42.26
N PRO A 756 7.12 14.20 -42.58
CA PRO A 756 5.69 14.42 -42.38
C PRO A 756 5.29 14.09 -40.93
N TRP A 757 4.86 15.10 -40.17
CA TRP A 757 3.84 15.02 -39.11
C TRP A 757 3.77 13.75 -38.24
N CYS A 758 4.34 13.79 -37.03
CA CYS A 758 4.13 12.72 -36.04
C CYS A 758 2.81 12.93 -35.27
N ALA A 759 1.83 12.07 -35.57
CA ALA A 759 0.51 11.85 -34.91
C ALA A 759 -0.66 12.81 -35.27
N LYS A 760 -1.31 12.57 -36.42
CA LYS A 760 -2.72 12.96 -36.64
C LYS A 760 -3.65 12.24 -35.64
N MET A 761 -4.44 12.99 -34.86
CA MET A 761 -5.70 12.50 -34.29
C MET A 761 -6.73 12.36 -35.42
N PRO A 762 -7.73 11.46 -35.32
CA PRO A 762 -8.79 11.36 -36.33
C PRO A 762 -9.55 12.69 -36.41
N ASP A 763 -9.64 13.23 -37.62
CA ASP A 763 -10.68 14.18 -37.99
C ASP A 763 -11.99 13.40 -37.90
N ASP A 764 -12.81 13.70 -36.88
CA ASP A 764 -14.23 13.34 -36.69
C ASP A 764 -14.54 13.05 -35.20
N ILE A 765 -14.53 14.10 -34.36
CA ILE A 765 -15.28 14.09 -33.11
C ILE A 765 -16.02 15.42 -33.02
N PRO A 766 -17.31 15.49 -33.41
CA PRO A 766 -18.10 16.69 -33.20
C PRO A 766 -18.24 16.94 -31.70
N VAL A 767 -17.83 18.14 -31.26
CA VAL A 767 -18.08 18.65 -29.92
C VAL A 767 -19.48 19.27 -29.95
N THR A 768 -20.48 18.57 -29.43
CA THR A 768 -21.80 19.17 -29.19
C THR A 768 -21.70 20.08 -27.96
N VAL A 769 -21.75 21.39 -28.22
CA VAL A 769 -21.94 22.42 -27.20
C VAL A 769 -23.44 22.67 -27.09
N THR A 770 -24.07 22.20 -26.02
CA THR A 770 -25.42 22.63 -25.66
C THR A 770 -25.34 23.99 -24.99
N THR A 771 -25.65 25.04 -25.75
CA THR A 771 -25.86 26.39 -25.23
C THR A 771 -27.24 26.44 -24.56
N ILE A 772 -27.28 26.75 -23.27
CA ILE A 772 -28.54 27.04 -22.56
C ILE A 772 -28.89 28.48 -22.89
N GLU A 773 -29.84 28.68 -23.81
CA GLU A 773 -30.45 29.99 -24.03
C GLU A 773 -31.47 30.29 -22.94
N LYS A 774 -31.30 31.45 -22.31
CA LYS A 774 -32.31 32.08 -21.45
C LYS A 774 -33.41 32.64 -22.34
N GLY A 775 -34.59 32.04 -22.32
CA GLY A 775 -35.81 32.57 -22.94
C GLY A 775 -36.75 33.16 -21.87
N SER A 776 -37.01 34.46 -21.99
CA SER A 776 -37.97 35.26 -21.21
C SER A 776 -39.36 35.29 -21.89
N GLY A 777 -40.43 35.21 -21.08
CA GLY A 777 -41.82 35.55 -21.43
C GLY A 777 -42.56 34.55 -22.32
N SER A 778 -43.89 34.39 -22.35
CA SER A 778 -45.03 34.65 -21.45
C SER A 778 -46.29 34.27 -22.25
N MET A 779 -47.27 33.65 -21.59
CA MET A 779 -48.70 33.56 -21.95
C MET A 779 -49.13 32.73 -23.18
N GLY A 780 -50.08 31.81 -22.95
CA GLY A 780 -50.86 31.18 -24.02
C GLY A 780 -51.62 29.93 -23.56
N ALA A 781 -52.81 30.16 -23.01
CA ALA A 781 -53.97 29.28 -22.78
C ALA A 781 -53.88 27.75 -22.98
N ALA A 782 -54.40 27.05 -21.96
CA ALA A 782 -54.85 25.68 -22.01
C ALA A 782 -56.19 25.54 -22.75
N GLU A 783 -56.39 24.43 -23.46
CA GLU A 783 -57.66 23.68 -23.49
C GLU A 783 -57.46 22.29 -24.13
N ASP A 784 -57.98 21.30 -23.39
CA ASP A 784 -58.72 20.12 -23.82
C ASP A 784 -58.09 18.92 -24.57
N ASP A 785 -58.17 17.81 -23.82
CA ASP A 785 -58.89 16.57 -24.12
C ASP A 785 -58.20 15.31 -24.69
N SER A 786 -58.27 14.31 -23.81
CA SER A 786 -58.80 12.95 -24.07
C SER A 786 -57.90 11.89 -24.74
N SER A 787 -57.59 10.89 -23.90
CA SER A 787 -57.71 9.44 -24.13
C SER A 787 -57.53 8.86 -25.54
N SER A 788 -56.63 7.90 -25.67
CA SER A 788 -57.04 6.56 -26.13
C SER A 788 -56.03 5.47 -25.74
N GLU A 789 -56.61 4.38 -25.25
CA GLU A 789 -56.00 3.10 -24.93
C GLU A 789 -55.44 2.43 -26.18
N CYS A 790 -54.42 1.56 -26.03
CA CYS A 790 -54.50 0.25 -26.66
C CYS A 790 -53.60 -0.76 -25.95
N SER A 791 -54.27 -1.82 -25.51
CA SER A 791 -53.76 -3.02 -24.89
C SER A 791 -53.31 -4.05 -25.93
N SER A 792 -52.32 -4.87 -25.52
CA SER A 792 -52.12 -6.31 -25.83
C SER A 792 -51.89 -6.69 -27.32
N SER A 793 -51.20 -7.77 -27.71
CA SER A 793 -50.80 -9.02 -27.08
C SER A 793 -49.76 -9.75 -27.96
N SER A 794 -48.92 -10.54 -27.28
CA SER A 794 -48.19 -11.78 -27.64
C SER A 794 -48.16 -12.35 -29.07
N SER A 795 -46.98 -12.83 -29.49
CA SER A 795 -46.68 -14.27 -29.78
C SER A 795 -45.24 -14.46 -30.27
N ILE A 796 -44.39 -15.16 -29.52
CA ILE A 796 -43.86 -16.53 -29.77
C ILE A 796 -43.13 -16.73 -31.11
N SER A 797 -41.80 -16.93 -31.06
CA SER A 797 -41.17 -18.12 -31.68
C SER A 797 -39.77 -18.39 -31.11
N SER A 798 -39.55 -19.69 -30.89
CA SER A 798 -38.36 -20.37 -30.41
C SER A 798 -37.26 -20.49 -31.46
N GLY A 799 -36.00 -20.47 -31.04
CA GLY A 799 -34.85 -20.84 -31.87
C GLY A 799 -33.65 -21.23 -31.03
N THR A 800 -33.52 -22.54 -30.79
CA THR A 800 -32.41 -23.24 -30.13
C THR A 800 -31.14 -23.21 -30.99
N HIS A 801 -29.95 -23.04 -30.41
CA HIS A 801 -28.80 -23.92 -30.69
C HIS A 801 -27.74 -23.82 -29.59
N VAL A 802 -27.22 -25.00 -29.29
CA VAL A 802 -26.34 -25.42 -28.19
C VAL A 802 -24.96 -25.71 -28.78
N LEU A 803 -23.89 -25.15 -28.18
CA LEU A 803 -22.73 -25.85 -27.58
C LEU A 803 -21.69 -24.84 -27.08
#